data_AF-A0A0C3DA08-F1
#
_entry.id   AF-A0A0C3DA08-F1
#
_cell.length_a   1.000
_cell.length_b   1.000
_cell.length_c   1.000
_cell.angle_alpha   90.00
_cell.angle_beta   90.00
_cell.angle_gamma   90.00
#
_symmetry.space_group_name_H-M   'P 1'
#
loop_
_entity.id
_entity.type
_entity.pdbx_description
1 polymer ?
#
loop_
_entity_poly.entity_id
_entity_poly.type
_entity_poly.pdbx_seq_one_letter_code
_entity_poly.pdbx_strand_id
1 'polypeptide(L)'
;MAIFRPEGEDDGAVEHPNKRCKLIQTLPSIVPRSLEPLHSIRLFGDLVLPHPRQHFLKEDGWTQKIIDLLPYISELGSRDLRKLSSRPILDLSSNFKEFATEERLAWIASGSEPELGSHLVQPSGSLDALLVHHLHQPSFTTSIPPSTEVADKTNPCIAMVMGNAYREGDTLIYDHLHRRSRKSEGFATYPQNVLKTHVDFTYRLLASSAAKVEIVYGKPVQRHMLQAMKMTAIPLWGLFKGIIIFLLHEENFQNQDSNYMFRKVLLFAAHPQKMLYQRQMSNDSILQDLTLEVAVKLADPSLKFDPNYYRMKAWQTYVSKSIRMKHISKIEVRDLLSSLQEPLDTNLKPWKTLEPDISVKTPSVNDGTWNTFFISKPYSNDTTRTLLPRAIEALQDVKNNIGGWQTPSRLHSAVAEWLKGQKEVLFHQTAICCASDIIDEVRNNKLTEFPEHLDKDEPISDLTFQAVLKQLMLIQQRQLASIKQCKFEDFLFNRLGADPIQAKCPCGSVSIIDSDPRFSCARPSAYVTRERMCNSIKCNPKGYRKGARQILEPIQNVDFTRATKPTLQVEGPRRQPDENFAPLLRDSTESPQCPKTVELWCIICKKQTETSSGSSVFIDTSARWTIGNTRPLYVERRPRCLSCEKRTGIPGRNFIPKSPDNPSVNPRRLERFWEAYQNYDRAVQAILLDSYLPSLALRVPTEGDEYECERTSTSHAKGSEPFCSEQIPGILLEQGLSDALAIPDICSAPESRSSTEGLIQNSPAIRHMEVQKTLSFLLS
;
A
#
# COMPACT_ATOMS: atom_id res chain seq x y z
N MET A 1 -65.97 -13.10 23.11
CA MET A 1 -66.94 -12.07 23.52
C MET A 1 -66.50 -10.74 22.92
N ALA A 2 -67.35 -10.14 22.05
CA ALA A 2 -67.36 -8.78 21.44
C ALA A 2 -66.05 -8.29 20.78
N ILE A 3 -65.88 -8.02 19.48
CA ILE A 3 -66.66 -7.38 18.39
C ILE A 3 -67.18 -5.98 18.72
N PHE A 4 -66.58 -4.96 18.09
CA PHE A 4 -67.23 -3.68 17.76
C PHE A 4 -66.70 -3.17 16.41
N ARG A 5 -67.62 -3.03 15.44
CA ARG A 5 -67.54 -2.14 14.27
C ARG A 5 -68.11 -0.77 14.66
N PRO A 6 -67.89 0.26 13.84
CA PRO A 6 -68.96 1.21 13.54
C PRO A 6 -69.18 1.37 12.03
N GLU A 7 -70.46 1.39 11.65
CA GLU A 7 -71.01 1.97 10.43
C GLU A 7 -71.73 3.27 10.79
N GLY A 8 -71.83 4.19 9.83
CA GLY A 8 -72.61 5.42 9.90
C GLY A 8 -72.69 6.06 8.52
N GLU A 9 -73.78 5.74 7.82
CA GLU A 9 -74.26 6.29 6.54
C GLU A 9 -74.84 7.70 6.71
N ASP A 10 -74.88 8.51 5.64
CA ASP A 10 -76.14 9.13 5.19
C ASP A 10 -76.08 9.67 3.74
N ASP A 11 -77.24 9.68 3.10
CA ASP A 11 -77.53 9.57 1.66
C ASP A 11 -77.86 10.87 0.88
N GLY A 12 -77.76 10.76 -0.46
CA GLY A 12 -78.69 11.37 -1.45
C GLY A 12 -78.19 12.59 -2.25
N ALA A 13 -78.48 12.81 -3.55
CA ALA A 13 -79.17 12.07 -4.61
C ALA A 13 -78.87 12.70 -6.01
N VAL A 14 -78.71 11.83 -7.02
CA VAL A 14 -79.14 11.84 -8.46
C VAL A 14 -79.28 13.15 -9.27
N GLU A 15 -78.57 13.25 -10.42
CA GLU A 15 -79.14 13.48 -11.78
C GLU A 15 -78.09 13.36 -12.93
N HIS A 16 -78.48 12.70 -14.03
CA HIS A 16 -77.85 12.67 -15.37
C HIS A 16 -78.86 13.33 -16.35
N PRO A 17 -78.51 13.88 -17.57
CA PRO A 17 -77.56 13.29 -18.53
C PRO A 17 -76.79 14.24 -19.51
N ASN A 18 -75.82 13.65 -20.23
CA ASN A 18 -75.33 13.92 -21.59
C ASN A 18 -75.12 15.36 -22.11
N LYS A 19 -73.87 15.67 -22.50
CA LYS A 19 -73.55 16.19 -23.84
C LYS A 19 -72.06 16.05 -24.21
N ARG A 20 -71.84 15.56 -25.43
CA ARG A 20 -70.57 15.45 -26.17
C ARG A 20 -69.79 16.77 -26.16
N CYS A 21 -68.47 16.69 -25.95
CA CYS A 21 -67.51 17.53 -26.65
C CYS A 21 -66.16 16.82 -26.76
N LYS A 22 -65.68 16.67 -28.00
CA LYS A 22 -64.30 16.26 -28.34
C LYS A 22 -63.35 17.31 -27.79
N LEU A 23 -62.31 16.92 -27.05
CA LEU A 23 -61.12 17.76 -26.93
C LEU A 23 -59.85 16.91 -26.81
N ILE A 24 -58.83 17.45 -27.46
CA ILE A 24 -57.53 16.90 -27.82
C ILE A 24 -56.71 16.48 -26.59
N GLN A 25 -56.02 15.35 -26.70
CA GLN A 25 -54.94 14.94 -25.80
C GLN A 25 -53.85 16.02 -25.77
N THR A 26 -53.74 16.76 -24.67
CA THR A 26 -52.52 17.47 -24.29
C THR A 26 -51.79 16.64 -23.25
N LEU A 27 -50.68 16.03 -23.67
CA LEU A 27 -49.65 15.45 -22.81
C LEU A 27 -49.26 16.47 -21.72
N PRO A 28 -49.10 16.05 -20.44
CA PRO A 28 -48.45 16.91 -19.48
C PRO A 28 -46.99 17.07 -19.91
N SER A 29 -46.65 18.30 -20.30
CA SER A 29 -45.29 18.79 -20.48
C SER A 29 -44.46 18.45 -19.25
N ILE A 30 -43.68 17.38 -19.35
CA ILE A 30 -42.57 17.09 -18.43
C ILE A 30 -41.55 18.20 -18.65
N VAL A 31 -41.67 19.26 -17.85
CA VAL A 31 -40.62 20.26 -17.73
C VAL A 31 -39.39 19.51 -17.19
N PRO A 32 -38.23 19.54 -17.88
CA PRO A 32 -37.02 18.95 -17.35
C PRO A 32 -36.69 19.68 -16.06
N ARG A 33 -36.70 18.96 -14.92
CA ARG A 33 -36.12 19.44 -13.67
C ARG A 33 -34.73 19.98 -14.01
N SER A 34 -34.51 21.25 -13.69
CA SER A 34 -33.22 21.92 -13.83
C SER A 34 -32.11 20.99 -13.36
N LEU A 35 -31.13 20.74 -14.24
CA LEU A 35 -29.90 20.03 -13.96
C LEU A 35 -29.12 20.79 -12.88
N GLU A 36 -29.48 20.59 -11.61
CA GLU A 36 -28.54 20.89 -10.54
C GLU A 36 -27.29 20.04 -10.81
N PRO A 37 -26.08 20.62 -10.75
CA PRO A 37 -24.87 19.84 -10.94
C PRO A 37 -24.88 18.78 -9.83
N LEU A 38 -24.88 17.50 -10.20
CA LEU A 38 -24.69 16.40 -9.25
C LEU A 38 -23.30 16.56 -8.65
N HIS A 39 -23.17 17.35 -7.59
CA HIS A 39 -21.91 17.60 -6.90
C HIS A 39 -21.45 16.38 -6.11
N SER A 40 -22.33 15.41 -5.89
CA SER A 40 -22.07 14.19 -5.14
C SER A 40 -22.78 12.98 -5.75
N ILE A 41 -22.29 11.80 -5.42
CA ILE A 41 -22.85 10.49 -5.75
C ILE A 41 -23.05 9.71 -4.45
N ARG A 42 -24.26 9.19 -4.25
CA ARG A 42 -24.55 8.21 -3.20
C ARG A 42 -24.30 6.82 -3.75
N LEU A 43 -23.45 6.02 -3.10
CA LEU A 43 -23.25 4.61 -3.47
C LEU A 43 -24.47 3.80 -3.03
N PHE A 44 -24.61 3.57 -1.73
CA PHE A 44 -25.86 3.18 -1.05
C PHE A 44 -25.72 3.46 0.45
N GLY A 45 -26.80 3.24 1.21
CA GLY A 45 -26.88 3.71 2.59
C GLY A 45 -26.66 5.23 2.63
N ASP A 46 -25.90 5.71 3.61
CA ASP A 46 -25.51 7.11 3.81
C ASP A 46 -24.09 7.44 3.33
N LEU A 47 -23.47 6.55 2.55
CA LEU A 47 -22.17 6.85 1.94
C LEU A 47 -22.36 7.75 0.72
N VAL A 48 -22.10 9.04 0.92
CA VAL A 48 -22.09 10.07 -0.12
C VAL A 48 -20.65 10.48 -0.40
N LEU A 49 -20.26 10.41 -1.67
CA LEU A 49 -18.95 10.79 -2.16
C LEU A 49 -19.08 12.01 -3.07
N PRO A 50 -18.07 12.90 -3.17
CA PRO A 50 -18.07 13.94 -4.19
C PRO A 50 -18.18 13.33 -5.59
N HIS A 51 -18.62 14.08 -6.58
CA HIS A 51 -18.71 13.53 -7.94
C HIS A 51 -17.32 13.07 -8.42
N PRO A 52 -17.14 11.85 -8.97
CA PRO A 52 -15.84 11.31 -9.39
C PRO A 52 -15.04 12.28 -10.28
N ARG A 53 -15.69 12.99 -11.21
CA ARG A 53 -15.10 14.03 -12.07
C ARG A 53 -14.38 15.17 -11.34
N GLN A 54 -14.64 15.39 -10.05
CA GLN A 54 -13.97 16.42 -9.25
C GLN A 54 -12.61 15.95 -8.69
N HIS A 55 -12.41 14.64 -8.54
CA HIS A 55 -11.22 14.06 -7.90
C HIS A 55 -10.35 13.23 -8.85
N PHE A 56 -10.97 12.57 -9.82
CA PHE A 56 -10.25 11.93 -10.91
C PHE A 56 -10.05 12.96 -12.02
N LEU A 57 -8.94 12.89 -12.75
CA LEU A 57 -8.77 13.71 -13.94
C LEU A 57 -9.92 13.36 -14.89
N LYS A 58 -10.46 14.34 -15.64
CA LYS A 58 -11.61 14.18 -16.56
C LYS A 58 -11.46 12.98 -17.52
N GLU A 59 -10.24 12.48 -17.70
CA GLU A 59 -9.83 11.45 -18.65
C GLU A 59 -9.69 10.04 -18.01
N ASP A 60 -9.90 9.87 -16.70
CA ASP A 60 -9.42 8.68 -15.97
C ASP A 60 -10.25 7.37 -16.13
N GLY A 61 -11.29 7.30 -16.99
CA GLY A 61 -12.09 6.08 -17.30
C GLY A 61 -12.87 5.45 -16.13
N TRP A 62 -12.31 5.50 -14.92
CA TRP A 62 -12.85 5.18 -13.62
C TRP A 62 -14.15 5.92 -13.33
N THR A 63 -14.25 7.17 -13.76
CA THR A 63 -15.51 7.91 -13.63
C THR A 63 -16.63 7.16 -14.35
N GLN A 64 -16.41 6.73 -15.60
CA GLN A 64 -17.41 6.00 -16.35
C GLN A 64 -17.66 4.62 -15.75
N LYS A 65 -16.59 3.87 -15.41
CA LYS A 65 -16.73 2.56 -14.76
C LYS A 65 -17.53 2.63 -13.45
N ILE A 66 -17.29 3.65 -12.61
CA ILE A 66 -18.07 3.86 -11.39
C ILE A 66 -19.53 4.13 -11.75
N ILE A 67 -19.79 5.05 -12.70
CA ILE A 67 -21.15 5.37 -13.17
C ILE A 67 -21.87 4.11 -13.67
N ASP A 68 -21.19 3.27 -14.45
CA ASP A 68 -21.76 2.03 -15.00
C ASP A 68 -22.07 1.00 -13.90
N LEU A 69 -21.35 1.05 -12.77
CA LEU A 69 -21.58 0.17 -11.62
C LEU A 69 -22.67 0.69 -10.67
N LEU A 70 -23.02 1.98 -10.71
CA LEU A 70 -23.98 2.58 -9.78
C LEU A 70 -25.36 1.90 -9.77
N PRO A 71 -25.97 1.51 -10.92
CA PRO A 71 -27.24 0.81 -10.91
C PRO A 71 -27.18 -0.49 -10.09
N TYR A 72 -26.16 -1.32 -10.32
CA TYR A 72 -25.98 -2.60 -9.62
C TYR A 72 -25.67 -2.42 -8.12
N ILE A 73 -24.93 -1.37 -7.76
CA ILE A 73 -24.67 -1.00 -6.36
C ILE A 73 -25.96 -0.53 -5.68
N SER A 74 -26.79 0.25 -6.39
CA SER A 74 -28.09 0.71 -5.90
C SER A 74 -29.07 -0.47 -5.71
N GLU A 75 -29.10 -1.41 -6.66
CA GLU A 75 -29.85 -2.66 -6.55
C GLU A 75 -29.47 -3.45 -5.30
N LEU A 76 -28.17 -3.67 -5.06
CA LEU A 76 -27.68 -4.29 -3.82
C LEU A 76 -28.15 -3.51 -2.59
N GLY A 77 -28.06 -2.18 -2.62
CA GLY A 77 -28.54 -1.29 -1.56
C GLY A 77 -30.03 -1.46 -1.25
N SER A 78 -30.87 -1.70 -2.26
CA SER A 78 -32.33 -1.88 -2.12
C SER A 78 -32.76 -3.31 -1.78
N ARG A 79 -31.95 -4.32 -2.09
CA ARG A 79 -32.30 -5.74 -1.94
C ARG A 79 -32.48 -6.17 -0.49
N ASP A 80 -33.49 -6.98 -0.19
CA ASP A 80 -33.65 -7.58 1.15
C ASP A 80 -33.06 -9.00 1.18
N LEU A 81 -31.83 -9.13 1.68
CA LEU A 81 -31.13 -10.41 1.75
C LEU A 81 -31.73 -11.39 2.79
N ARG A 82 -32.67 -10.95 3.64
CA ARG A 82 -33.39 -11.87 4.53
C ARG A 82 -34.37 -12.76 3.76
N LYS A 83 -34.79 -12.32 2.56
CA LYS A 83 -35.77 -13.00 1.71
C LYS A 83 -35.14 -13.95 0.68
N LEU A 84 -33.85 -14.25 0.82
CA LEU A 84 -33.20 -15.25 -0.02
C LEU A 84 -33.89 -16.60 0.13
N SER A 85 -34.34 -17.17 -0.98
CA SER A 85 -35.19 -18.36 -1.01
C SER A 85 -34.53 -19.63 -0.46
N SER A 86 -33.20 -19.69 -0.42
CA SER A 86 -32.43 -20.87 0.00
C SER A 86 -31.15 -20.47 0.76
N ARG A 87 -31.30 -20.03 2.01
CA ARG A 87 -30.13 -19.78 2.89
C ARG A 87 -29.54 -21.13 3.34
N PRO A 88 -28.23 -21.40 3.11
CA PRO A 88 -27.60 -22.63 3.57
C PRO A 88 -27.67 -22.86 5.09
N ILE A 89 -27.70 -21.78 5.87
CA ILE A 89 -27.82 -21.79 7.33
C ILE A 89 -29.07 -21.01 7.70
N LEU A 90 -30.02 -21.70 8.33
CA LEU A 90 -31.24 -21.10 8.90
C LEU A 90 -31.09 -20.86 10.41
N ASP A 91 -30.52 -21.83 11.11
CA ASP A 91 -30.20 -21.73 12.54
C ASP A 91 -28.70 -21.90 12.74
N LEU A 92 -28.08 -20.87 13.30
CA LEU A 92 -26.63 -20.78 13.49
C LEU A 92 -26.13 -21.85 14.46
N SER A 93 -26.83 -22.06 15.57
CA SER A 93 -26.42 -23.00 16.62
C SER A 93 -26.48 -24.45 16.16
N SER A 94 -27.54 -24.84 15.44
CA SER A 94 -27.70 -26.20 14.91
C SER A 94 -26.67 -26.49 13.82
N ASN A 95 -26.48 -25.56 12.88
CA ASN A 95 -25.46 -25.73 11.82
C ASN A 95 -24.04 -25.76 12.40
N PHE A 96 -23.76 -25.03 13.48
CA PHE A 96 -22.46 -25.09 14.13
C PHE A 96 -22.19 -26.47 14.77
N LYS A 97 -23.21 -27.14 15.33
CA LYS A 97 -23.08 -28.51 15.84
C LYS A 97 -22.82 -29.53 14.72
N GLU A 98 -23.44 -29.33 13.56
CA GLU A 98 -23.17 -30.14 12.37
C GLU A 98 -21.73 -29.94 11.90
N PHE A 99 -21.30 -28.68 11.75
CA PHE A 99 -19.92 -28.33 11.43
C PHE A 99 -18.92 -28.93 12.43
N ALA A 100 -19.20 -28.89 13.73
CA ALA A 100 -18.35 -29.53 14.74
C ALA A 100 -18.20 -31.04 14.53
N THR A 101 -19.25 -31.70 14.05
CA THR A 101 -19.21 -33.12 13.70
C THR A 101 -18.40 -33.37 12.43
N GLU A 102 -18.61 -32.54 11.40
CA GLU A 102 -17.86 -32.59 10.13
C GLU A 102 -16.36 -32.36 10.35
N GLU A 103 -15.99 -31.40 11.19
CA GLU A 103 -14.61 -31.04 11.46
C GLU A 103 -13.88 -32.15 12.24
N ARG A 104 -14.54 -32.76 13.23
CA ARG A 104 -14.03 -33.96 13.91
C ARG A 104 -13.77 -35.10 12.92
N LEU A 105 -14.69 -35.36 11.99
CA LEU A 105 -14.51 -36.40 10.97
C LEU A 105 -13.36 -36.06 10.02
N ALA A 106 -13.16 -34.78 9.69
CA ALA A 106 -12.03 -34.34 8.87
C ALA A 106 -10.68 -34.61 9.58
N TRP A 107 -10.56 -34.37 10.89
CA TRP A 107 -9.36 -34.74 11.64
C TRP A 107 -9.08 -36.25 11.61
N ILE A 108 -10.11 -37.07 11.86
CA ILE A 108 -9.98 -38.54 11.80
C ILE A 108 -9.51 -38.97 10.40
N ALA A 109 -10.12 -38.43 9.35
CA ALA A 109 -9.78 -38.75 7.96
C ALA A 109 -8.37 -38.31 7.56
N SER A 110 -7.80 -37.28 8.20
CA SER A 110 -6.43 -36.84 7.94
C SER A 110 -5.38 -37.64 8.71
N GLY A 111 -5.78 -38.59 9.56
CA GLY A 111 -4.87 -39.31 10.46
C GLY A 111 -4.16 -38.39 11.46
N SER A 112 -4.77 -37.24 11.79
CA SER A 112 -4.23 -36.25 12.71
C SER A 112 -5.25 -35.92 13.79
N GLU A 113 -4.80 -35.37 14.91
CA GLU A 113 -5.68 -34.91 15.97
C GLU A 113 -5.60 -33.39 16.13
N PRO A 114 -6.69 -32.73 16.56
CA PRO A 114 -6.63 -31.32 16.92
C PRO A 114 -5.65 -31.12 18.09
N GLU A 115 -5.03 -29.94 18.16
CA GLU A 115 -4.12 -29.59 19.25
C GLU A 115 -4.78 -29.83 20.63
N LEU A 116 -4.05 -30.43 21.56
CA LEU A 116 -4.55 -30.70 22.91
C LEU A 116 -5.03 -29.42 23.59
N GLY A 117 -6.27 -29.45 24.07
CA GLY A 117 -6.92 -28.30 24.72
C GLY A 117 -7.51 -27.27 23.75
N SER A 118 -7.39 -27.47 22.43
CA SER A 118 -8.12 -26.67 21.44
C SER A 118 -9.60 -27.03 21.40
N HIS A 119 -10.44 -26.04 21.10
CA HIS A 119 -11.89 -26.23 20.99
C HIS A 119 -12.49 -25.31 19.93
N LEU A 120 -13.67 -25.67 19.46
CA LEU A 120 -14.43 -24.88 18.51
C LEU A 120 -15.10 -23.69 19.20
N VAL A 121 -15.16 -22.56 18.48
CA VAL A 121 -15.76 -21.30 18.93
C VAL A 121 -16.83 -20.90 17.93
N GLN A 122 -18.06 -20.79 18.40
CA GLN A 122 -19.25 -20.49 17.64
C GLN A 122 -19.30 -19.01 17.25
N PRO A 123 -19.67 -18.69 16.00
CA PRO A 123 -20.08 -17.34 15.61
C PRO A 123 -21.13 -16.75 16.56
N SER A 124 -21.07 -15.44 16.79
CA SER A 124 -22.00 -14.74 17.69
C SER A 124 -22.83 -13.70 16.94
N GLY A 125 -24.08 -13.49 17.38
CA GLY A 125 -25.01 -12.52 16.80
C GLY A 125 -26.02 -13.12 15.84
N SER A 126 -26.70 -12.27 15.06
CA SER A 126 -27.79 -12.66 14.17
C SER A 126 -27.35 -12.81 12.71
N LEU A 127 -27.82 -13.87 12.04
CA LEU A 127 -27.66 -13.98 10.58
C LEU A 127 -28.42 -12.88 9.82
N ASP A 128 -29.35 -12.18 10.47
CA ASP A 128 -30.09 -11.05 9.90
C ASP A 128 -29.46 -9.69 10.22
N ALA A 129 -28.25 -9.69 10.81
CA ALA A 129 -27.48 -8.48 11.06
C ALA A 129 -27.26 -7.65 9.79
N LEU A 130 -27.16 -6.34 9.94
CA LEU A 130 -26.88 -5.40 8.84
C LEU A 130 -25.38 -5.27 8.55
N LEU A 131 -24.53 -5.57 9.54
CA LEU A 131 -23.08 -5.50 9.49
C LEU A 131 -22.46 -6.79 10.05
N VAL A 132 -21.37 -7.23 9.42
CA VAL A 132 -20.56 -8.39 9.86
C VAL A 132 -19.14 -7.97 10.19
N HIS A 133 -18.57 -8.54 11.26
CA HIS A 133 -17.14 -8.54 11.53
C HIS A 133 -16.57 -9.95 11.32
N HIS A 134 -15.64 -10.08 10.37
CA HIS A 134 -15.01 -11.34 9.98
C HIS A 134 -13.53 -11.30 10.34
N LEU A 135 -13.13 -12.13 11.30
CA LEU A 135 -11.77 -12.22 11.84
C LEU A 135 -11.05 -13.49 11.35
N HIS A 136 -9.82 -13.69 11.81
CA HIS A 136 -8.97 -14.78 11.35
C HIS A 136 -9.23 -16.10 12.08
N GLN A 137 -8.92 -16.14 13.38
CA GLN A 137 -8.99 -17.34 14.20
C GLN A 137 -9.09 -16.93 15.68
N PRO A 138 -9.88 -17.64 16.50
CA PRO A 138 -9.95 -17.37 17.94
C PRO A 138 -8.61 -17.63 18.63
N SER A 139 -8.22 -16.77 19.57
CA SER A 139 -7.00 -16.91 20.37
C SER A 139 -7.29 -17.26 21.83
N PHE A 140 -6.32 -17.89 22.52
CA PHE A 140 -6.38 -18.17 23.96
C PHE A 140 -6.15 -16.96 24.86
N THR A 141 -5.93 -15.78 24.28
CA THR A 141 -5.73 -14.53 25.00
C THR A 141 -7.09 -13.99 25.47
N THR A 142 -7.71 -14.67 26.43
CA THR A 142 -9.03 -14.41 27.02
C THR A 142 -8.98 -14.75 28.52
N SER A 143 -9.82 -14.10 29.35
CA SER A 143 -9.94 -14.51 30.75
C SER A 143 -10.83 -15.74 30.94
N ILE A 144 -11.57 -16.15 29.91
CA ILE A 144 -12.42 -17.33 29.91
C ILE A 144 -11.98 -18.24 28.75
N PRO A 145 -10.87 -18.99 28.90
CA PRO A 145 -10.40 -19.93 27.88
C PRO A 145 -11.49 -20.86 27.32
N PRO A 146 -12.40 -21.46 28.13
CA PRO A 146 -13.43 -22.35 27.61
C PRO A 146 -14.63 -21.62 26.99
N SER A 147 -14.59 -20.29 26.85
CA SER A 147 -15.65 -19.57 26.13
C SER A 147 -15.80 -20.16 24.72
N THR A 148 -17.03 -20.53 24.39
CA THR A 148 -17.42 -21.19 23.15
C THR A 148 -17.97 -20.20 22.13
N GLU A 149 -17.94 -18.90 22.40
CA GLU A 149 -18.48 -17.87 21.51
C GLU A 149 -17.42 -16.85 21.10
N VAL A 150 -17.54 -16.34 19.87
CA VAL A 150 -16.59 -15.37 19.32
C VAL A 150 -16.71 -14.01 20.03
N ALA A 151 -17.92 -13.57 20.40
CA ALA A 151 -18.18 -12.29 21.08
C ALA A 151 -17.74 -12.27 22.56
N ASP A 152 -16.45 -12.52 22.80
CA ASP A 152 -15.83 -12.54 24.11
C ASP A 152 -15.13 -11.21 24.43
N LYS A 153 -15.77 -10.35 25.24
CA LYS A 153 -15.23 -9.05 25.70
C LYS A 153 -13.95 -9.20 26.54
N THR A 154 -13.61 -10.40 26.99
CA THR A 154 -12.39 -10.64 27.76
C THR A 154 -11.18 -10.92 26.87
N ASN A 155 -11.41 -11.19 25.58
CA ASN A 155 -10.36 -11.20 24.57
C ASN A 155 -10.07 -9.75 24.11
N PRO A 156 -8.83 -9.25 24.18
CA PRO A 156 -8.49 -7.87 23.79
C PRO A 156 -8.86 -7.51 22.36
N CYS A 157 -8.61 -8.41 21.40
CA CYS A 157 -8.88 -8.13 19.99
C CYS A 157 -10.38 -8.04 19.74
N ILE A 158 -11.15 -8.95 20.34
CA ILE A 158 -12.60 -8.94 20.23
C ILE A 158 -13.20 -7.74 20.98
N ALA A 159 -12.71 -7.41 22.18
CA ALA A 159 -13.13 -6.22 22.91
C ALA A 159 -12.91 -4.94 22.10
N MET A 160 -11.79 -4.85 21.37
CA MET A 160 -11.54 -3.74 20.46
C MET A 160 -12.58 -3.65 19.35
N VAL A 161 -12.94 -4.79 18.72
CA VAL A 161 -13.98 -4.83 17.69
C VAL A 161 -15.36 -4.47 18.27
N MET A 162 -15.74 -5.08 19.39
CA MET A 162 -17.04 -4.87 20.03
C MET A 162 -17.24 -3.44 20.57
N GLY A 163 -16.16 -2.68 20.77
CA GLY A 163 -16.25 -1.32 21.30
C GLY A 163 -16.58 -0.24 20.24
N ASN A 164 -16.60 -0.57 18.94
CA ASN A 164 -16.96 0.38 17.89
C ASN A 164 -17.69 -0.29 16.72
N ALA A 165 -18.76 0.32 16.22
CA ALA A 165 -19.59 -0.22 15.14
C ALA A 165 -20.19 -1.62 15.40
N TYR A 166 -20.40 -1.96 16.67
CA TYR A 166 -20.94 -3.26 17.09
C TYR A 166 -22.12 -3.09 18.05
N ARG A 167 -23.16 -3.90 17.86
CA ARG A 167 -24.31 -4.01 18.75
C ARG A 167 -24.53 -5.48 19.12
N GLU A 168 -24.55 -5.75 20.42
CA GLU A 168 -24.69 -7.12 20.95
C GLU A 168 -26.02 -7.74 20.50
N GLY A 169 -25.98 -8.97 19.98
CA GLY A 169 -27.14 -9.67 19.40
C GLY A 169 -27.47 -9.26 17.95
N ASP A 170 -27.29 -7.99 17.61
CA ASP A 170 -27.72 -7.43 16.31
C ASP A 170 -26.60 -7.35 15.26
N THR A 171 -25.34 -7.51 15.67
CA THR A 171 -24.17 -7.55 14.79
C THR A 171 -23.60 -8.97 14.77
N LEU A 172 -23.34 -9.50 13.58
CA LEU A 172 -22.74 -10.83 13.42
C LEU A 172 -21.21 -10.72 13.48
N ILE A 173 -20.58 -11.57 14.28
CA ILE A 173 -19.13 -11.67 14.38
C ILE A 173 -18.69 -13.14 14.31
N TYR A 174 -17.71 -13.43 13.46
CA TYR A 174 -17.14 -14.76 13.32
C TYR A 174 -15.68 -14.72 12.89
N ASP A 175 -14.99 -15.83 13.12
CA ASP A 175 -13.65 -16.08 12.60
C ASP A 175 -13.72 -16.89 11.30
N HIS A 176 -12.69 -16.77 10.47
CA HIS A 176 -12.55 -17.58 9.26
C HIS A 176 -12.30 -19.06 9.61
N LEU A 177 -11.49 -19.29 10.66
CA LEU A 177 -11.21 -20.60 11.23
C LEU A 177 -11.77 -20.67 12.65
N HIS A 178 -12.86 -21.41 12.82
CA HIS A 178 -13.66 -21.51 14.05
C HIS A 178 -13.04 -22.34 15.20
N ARG A 179 -11.73 -22.59 15.23
CA ARG A 179 -11.07 -23.35 16.31
C ARG A 179 -10.05 -22.50 17.04
N ARG A 180 -10.19 -22.39 18.36
CA ARG A 180 -9.22 -21.75 19.25
C ARG A 180 -8.02 -22.67 19.45
N SER A 181 -6.84 -22.21 19.06
CA SER A 181 -5.59 -22.98 19.16
C SER A 181 -4.46 -22.12 19.74
N ARG A 182 -3.45 -22.75 20.37
CA ARG A 182 -2.36 -22.02 21.06
C ARG A 182 -1.50 -21.26 20.07
N LYS A 183 -1.34 -21.83 18.88
CA LYS A 183 -0.58 -21.23 17.79
C LYS A 183 -1.43 -20.22 17.01
N SER A 184 -2.73 -20.46 16.83
CA SER A 184 -3.63 -19.60 16.03
C SER A 184 -3.14 -19.37 14.58
N GLU A 185 -2.47 -20.37 14.00
CA GLU A 185 -1.91 -20.35 12.63
C GLU A 185 -2.56 -21.45 11.76
N GLY A 186 -3.89 -21.57 11.82
CA GLY A 186 -4.61 -22.69 11.22
C GLY A 186 -4.41 -22.82 9.71
N PHE A 187 -4.28 -21.72 8.96
CA PHE A 187 -3.99 -21.77 7.53
C PHE A 187 -2.68 -22.47 7.18
N ALA A 188 -1.68 -22.39 8.05
CA ALA A 188 -0.36 -23.00 7.82
C ALA A 188 -0.24 -24.41 8.42
N THR A 189 -1.11 -24.75 9.39
CA THR A 189 -0.92 -25.93 10.24
C THR A 189 -2.02 -26.96 10.14
N TYR A 190 -3.22 -26.59 9.68
CA TYR A 190 -4.32 -27.56 9.56
C TYR A 190 -4.14 -28.46 8.34
N PRO A 191 -4.45 -29.76 8.46
CA PRO A 191 -4.61 -30.63 7.32
C PRO A 191 -5.60 -30.03 6.31
N GLN A 192 -5.36 -30.24 5.02
CA GLN A 192 -6.12 -29.58 3.95
C GLN A 192 -7.64 -29.85 4.01
N ASN A 193 -8.04 -31.06 4.39
CA ASN A 193 -9.44 -31.44 4.55
C ASN A 193 -10.10 -30.73 5.75
N VAL A 194 -9.40 -30.60 6.87
CA VAL A 194 -9.86 -29.81 8.03
C VAL A 194 -10.01 -28.35 7.65
N LEU A 195 -8.99 -27.78 6.99
CA LEU A 195 -9.04 -26.41 6.50
C LEU A 195 -10.24 -26.20 5.57
N LYS A 196 -10.47 -27.12 4.63
CA LYS A 196 -11.62 -27.09 3.74
C LYS A 196 -12.94 -27.06 4.51
N THR A 197 -13.11 -27.91 5.54
CA THR A 197 -14.34 -27.93 6.36
C THR A 197 -14.60 -26.59 7.03
N HIS A 198 -13.57 -25.93 7.59
CA HIS A 198 -13.72 -24.58 8.15
C HIS A 198 -14.11 -23.54 7.09
N VAL A 199 -13.44 -23.55 5.94
CA VAL A 199 -13.71 -22.61 4.84
C VAL A 199 -15.12 -22.80 4.27
N ASP A 200 -15.56 -24.04 4.07
CA ASP A 200 -16.91 -24.38 3.60
C ASP A 200 -17.97 -23.86 4.57
N PHE A 201 -17.78 -24.03 5.88
CA PHE A 201 -18.69 -23.48 6.88
C PHE A 201 -18.72 -21.95 6.88
N THR A 202 -17.55 -21.29 6.78
CA THR A 202 -17.47 -19.82 6.65
C THR A 202 -18.17 -19.31 5.39
N TYR A 203 -18.08 -20.02 4.26
CA TYR A 203 -18.80 -19.64 3.04
C TYR A 203 -20.30 -19.90 3.12
N ARG A 204 -20.74 -20.93 3.85
CA ARG A 204 -22.16 -21.10 4.20
C ARG A 204 -22.68 -19.95 5.07
N LEU A 205 -21.89 -19.47 6.04
CA LEU A 205 -22.23 -18.28 6.84
C LEU A 205 -22.36 -17.04 5.96
N LEU A 206 -21.37 -16.80 5.09
CA LEU A 206 -21.38 -15.68 4.15
C LEU A 206 -22.61 -15.73 3.24
N ALA A 207 -22.91 -16.89 2.64
CA ALA A 207 -24.07 -17.10 1.77
C ALA A 207 -25.42 -16.92 2.48
N SER A 208 -25.45 -17.14 3.79
CA SER A 208 -26.67 -17.06 4.61
C SER A 208 -26.86 -15.70 5.25
N SER A 209 -25.79 -14.95 5.54
CA SER A 209 -25.89 -13.66 6.23
C SER A 209 -26.63 -12.61 5.39
N ALA A 210 -27.60 -11.92 6.00
CA ALA A 210 -28.34 -10.82 5.38
C ALA A 210 -27.56 -9.50 5.34
N ALA A 211 -26.41 -9.42 6.01
CA ALA A 211 -25.58 -8.22 5.99
C ALA A 211 -25.07 -7.97 4.57
N LYS A 212 -25.24 -6.74 4.09
CA LYS A 212 -24.67 -6.30 2.82
C LYS A 212 -23.21 -5.87 2.96
N VAL A 213 -22.78 -5.58 4.18
CA VAL A 213 -21.45 -5.04 4.46
C VAL A 213 -20.75 -5.94 5.46
N GLU A 214 -19.50 -6.26 5.16
CA GLU A 214 -18.66 -7.10 5.99
C GLU A 214 -17.25 -6.51 6.11
N ILE A 215 -16.78 -6.38 7.34
CA ILE A 215 -15.44 -5.90 7.65
C ILE A 215 -14.55 -7.10 7.89
N VAL A 216 -13.53 -7.28 7.05
CA VAL A 216 -12.61 -8.42 7.11
C VAL A 216 -11.28 -7.99 7.71
N TYR A 217 -10.95 -8.56 8.87
CA TYR A 217 -9.81 -8.18 9.68
C TYR A 217 -8.61 -9.10 9.43
N GLY A 218 -7.51 -8.52 8.95
CA GLY A 218 -6.20 -9.18 8.89
C GLY A 218 -5.84 -9.76 7.52
N LYS A 219 -4.56 -9.61 7.17
CA LYS A 219 -4.01 -9.96 5.85
C LYS A 219 -4.21 -11.43 5.44
N PRO A 220 -4.08 -12.44 6.34
CA PRO A 220 -4.25 -13.84 5.93
C PRO A 220 -5.65 -14.13 5.35
N VAL A 221 -6.70 -13.68 6.04
CA VAL A 221 -8.09 -13.86 5.60
C VAL A 221 -8.38 -13.08 4.33
N GLN A 222 -7.91 -11.83 4.26
CA GLN A 222 -8.06 -10.98 3.08
C GLN A 222 -7.47 -11.66 1.84
N ARG A 223 -6.23 -12.14 1.93
CA ARG A 223 -5.56 -12.88 0.85
C ARG A 223 -6.36 -14.11 0.42
N HIS A 224 -6.82 -14.89 1.39
CA HIS A 224 -7.59 -16.09 1.11
C HIS A 224 -8.90 -15.76 0.35
N MET A 225 -9.64 -14.75 0.81
CA MET A 225 -10.88 -14.31 0.16
C MET A 225 -10.64 -13.79 -1.26
N LEU A 226 -9.57 -13.00 -1.48
CA LEU A 226 -9.22 -12.48 -2.81
C LEU A 226 -8.85 -13.57 -3.81
N GLN A 227 -8.25 -14.66 -3.33
CA GLN A 227 -7.89 -15.81 -4.16
C GLN A 227 -9.09 -16.70 -4.47
N ALA A 228 -10.01 -16.83 -3.51
CA ALA A 228 -11.12 -17.77 -3.60
C ALA A 228 -12.40 -17.20 -4.20
N MET A 229 -12.59 -15.87 -4.18
CA MET A 229 -13.84 -15.24 -4.61
C MET A 229 -13.65 -14.21 -5.71
N LYS A 230 -14.58 -14.19 -6.66
CA LYS A 230 -14.67 -13.16 -7.68
C LYS A 230 -15.21 -11.87 -7.09
N MET A 231 -14.46 -10.79 -7.27
CA MET A 231 -14.83 -9.48 -6.74
C MET A 231 -14.44 -8.34 -7.66
N THR A 232 -15.19 -7.23 -7.57
CA THR A 232 -14.86 -5.97 -8.22
C THR A 232 -14.39 -4.96 -7.18
N ALA A 233 -13.14 -4.52 -7.30
CA ALA A 233 -12.58 -3.48 -6.43
C ALA A 233 -12.98 -2.08 -6.92
N ILE A 234 -13.45 -1.24 -5.99
CA ILE A 234 -13.71 0.19 -6.22
C ILE A 234 -12.91 0.99 -5.18
N PRO A 235 -11.85 1.70 -5.58
CA PRO A 235 -11.17 2.62 -4.70
C PRO A 235 -12.07 3.82 -4.41
N LEU A 236 -12.17 4.20 -3.14
CA LEU A 236 -12.90 5.38 -2.71
C LEU A 236 -12.03 6.65 -2.87
N TRP A 237 -12.68 7.80 -2.93
CA TRP A 237 -12.05 9.11 -3.15
C TRP A 237 -12.57 10.16 -2.17
N GLY A 238 -12.06 11.39 -2.29
CA GLY A 238 -12.37 12.47 -1.34
C GLY A 238 -11.84 12.15 0.06
N LEU A 239 -12.71 12.26 1.07
CA LEU A 239 -12.38 11.98 2.47
C LEU A 239 -11.92 10.53 2.71
N PHE A 240 -12.46 9.59 1.93
CA PHE A 240 -12.18 8.16 2.07
C PHE A 240 -11.06 7.67 1.14
N LYS A 241 -10.24 8.59 0.62
CA LYS A 241 -9.09 8.24 -0.23
C LYS A 241 -8.18 7.25 0.49
N GLY A 242 -7.87 6.14 -0.19
CA GLY A 242 -7.03 5.06 0.33
C GLY A 242 -7.81 3.84 0.80
N ILE A 243 -9.14 3.95 0.93
CA ILE A 243 -10.04 2.82 1.19
C ILE A 243 -10.49 2.23 -0.13
N ILE A 244 -10.63 0.91 -0.16
CA ILE A 244 -11.18 0.16 -1.28
C ILE A 244 -12.37 -0.65 -0.76
N ILE A 245 -13.49 -0.57 -1.47
CA ILE A 245 -14.60 -1.52 -1.29
C ILE A 245 -14.47 -2.63 -2.31
N PHE A 246 -14.73 -3.87 -1.90
CA PHE A 246 -14.76 -5.02 -2.79
C PHE A 246 -16.19 -5.51 -2.93
N LEU A 247 -16.75 -5.43 -4.12
CA LEU A 247 -18.07 -5.94 -4.43
C LEU A 247 -17.97 -7.44 -4.74
N LEU A 248 -18.49 -8.28 -3.84
CA LEU A 248 -18.56 -9.73 -4.07
C LEU A 248 -19.63 -10.04 -5.11
N HIS A 249 -19.24 -10.77 -6.14
CA HIS A 249 -20.15 -11.19 -7.20
C HIS A 249 -21.17 -12.19 -6.69
N GLU A 250 -22.38 -12.11 -7.21
CA GLU A 250 -23.48 -13.03 -6.92
C GLU A 250 -23.12 -14.48 -7.28
N GLU A 251 -22.32 -14.67 -8.34
CA GLU A 251 -21.92 -15.99 -8.84
C GLU A 251 -21.01 -16.79 -7.89
N ASN A 252 -20.46 -16.16 -6.85
CA ASN A 252 -19.69 -16.88 -5.84
C ASN A 252 -20.57 -17.82 -4.99
N PHE A 253 -21.89 -17.66 -5.03
CA PHE A 253 -22.81 -18.28 -4.09
C PHE A 253 -23.63 -19.38 -4.75
N GLN A 254 -23.71 -20.55 -4.10
CA GLN A 254 -24.52 -21.67 -4.60
C GLN A 254 -26.01 -21.32 -4.68
N ASN A 255 -26.48 -20.44 -3.79
CA ASN A 255 -27.84 -19.87 -3.77
C ASN A 255 -27.90 -18.52 -4.50
N GLN A 256 -27.16 -18.37 -5.61
CA GLN A 256 -27.16 -17.17 -6.44
C GLN A 256 -28.55 -16.84 -7.00
N ASP A 257 -28.81 -15.55 -7.20
CA ASP A 257 -29.98 -15.02 -7.87
C ASP A 257 -29.52 -14.27 -9.12
N SER A 258 -29.82 -14.82 -10.31
CA SER A 258 -29.33 -14.29 -11.59
C SER A 258 -29.77 -12.86 -11.91
N ASN A 259 -30.72 -12.32 -11.15
CA ASN A 259 -31.18 -10.93 -11.31
C ASN A 259 -30.20 -9.90 -10.70
N TYR A 260 -29.21 -10.34 -9.94
CA TYR A 260 -28.29 -9.44 -9.25
C TYR A 260 -26.84 -9.73 -9.63
N MET A 261 -26.05 -8.66 -9.82
CA MET A 261 -24.62 -8.78 -10.09
C MET A 261 -23.80 -8.98 -8.80
N PHE A 262 -24.20 -8.33 -7.71
CA PHE A 262 -23.43 -8.30 -6.46
C PHE A 262 -24.26 -8.77 -5.27
N ARG A 263 -23.61 -9.48 -4.36
CA ARG A 263 -24.23 -9.98 -3.11
C ARG A 263 -23.87 -9.14 -1.89
N LYS A 264 -22.61 -8.69 -1.80
CA LYS A 264 -22.03 -8.05 -0.60
C LYS A 264 -20.94 -7.05 -0.96
N VAL A 265 -20.64 -6.18 0.01
CA VAL A 265 -19.49 -5.29 0.04
C VAL A 265 -18.54 -5.71 1.15
N LEU A 266 -17.29 -5.96 0.82
CA LEU A 266 -16.22 -6.20 1.79
C LEU A 266 -15.36 -4.95 1.97
N LEU A 267 -15.00 -4.70 3.22
CA LEU A 267 -14.05 -3.67 3.63
C LEU A 267 -12.91 -4.35 4.37
N PHE A 268 -11.68 -4.13 3.90
CA PHE A 268 -10.50 -4.73 4.50
C PHE A 268 -9.93 -3.82 5.57
N ALA A 269 -9.86 -4.33 6.80
CA ALA A 269 -9.37 -3.63 7.95
C ALA A 269 -8.11 -4.31 8.51
N ALA A 270 -7.25 -3.55 9.16
CA ALA A 270 -6.12 -4.12 9.86
C ALA A 270 -6.61 -5.01 11.02
N HIS A 271 -5.90 -6.11 11.27
CA HIS A 271 -6.22 -7.00 12.40
C HIS A 271 -6.17 -6.21 13.73
N PRO A 272 -7.12 -6.39 14.67
CA PRO A 272 -7.14 -5.64 15.92
C PRO A 272 -5.84 -5.72 16.72
N GLN A 273 -5.17 -6.88 16.70
CA GLN A 273 -3.85 -7.05 17.33
C GLN A 273 -2.81 -6.06 16.78
N LYS A 274 -2.82 -5.74 15.48
CA LYS A 274 -1.91 -4.74 14.89
C LYS A 274 -2.15 -3.36 15.52
N MET A 275 -3.40 -3.01 15.82
CA MET A 275 -3.77 -1.72 16.39
C MET A 275 -3.28 -1.54 17.84
N LEU A 276 -3.01 -2.63 18.58
CA LEU A 276 -2.38 -2.56 19.90
C LEU A 276 -1.05 -1.78 19.83
N TYR A 277 -0.26 -2.08 18.80
CA TYR A 277 1.11 -1.58 18.60
C TYR A 277 1.18 -0.28 17.81
N GLN A 278 0.10 0.11 17.13
CA GLN A 278 0.10 1.37 16.39
C GLN A 278 0.17 2.57 17.33
N ARG A 279 0.85 3.64 16.93
CA ARG A 279 0.83 4.91 17.67
C ARG A 279 -0.55 5.58 17.51
N GLN A 280 -0.95 6.40 18.48
CA GLN A 280 -2.08 7.32 18.29
C GLN A 280 -1.82 8.18 17.05
N MET A 281 -2.89 8.49 16.31
CA MET A 281 -2.84 9.28 15.06
C MET A 281 -1.93 8.68 13.98
N SER A 282 -1.56 7.40 14.07
CA SER A 282 -0.87 6.71 12.97
C SER A 282 -1.77 6.61 11.73
N ASN A 283 -1.17 6.59 10.55
CA ASN A 283 -1.90 6.40 9.28
C ASN A 283 -2.78 5.15 9.30
N ASP A 284 -2.27 4.06 9.87
CA ASP A 284 -3.02 2.81 10.03
C ASP A 284 -4.26 2.99 10.91
N SER A 285 -4.14 3.69 12.05
CA SER A 285 -5.27 3.93 12.94
C SER A 285 -6.33 4.87 12.35
N ILE A 286 -5.90 5.88 11.59
CA ILE A 286 -6.81 6.80 10.88
C ILE A 286 -7.54 6.05 9.77
N LEU A 287 -6.82 5.25 8.98
CA LEU A 287 -7.40 4.44 7.91
C LEU A 287 -8.38 3.41 8.47
N GLN A 288 -8.07 2.81 9.62
CA GLN A 288 -8.95 1.89 10.33
C GLN A 288 -10.28 2.57 10.70
N ASP A 289 -10.23 3.74 11.34
CA ASP A 289 -11.44 4.51 11.69
C ASP A 289 -12.27 4.86 10.45
N LEU A 290 -11.63 5.37 9.39
CA LEU A 290 -12.31 5.71 8.14
C LEU A 290 -12.93 4.46 7.47
N THR A 291 -12.28 3.30 7.55
CA THR A 291 -12.80 2.03 7.02
C THR A 291 -14.08 1.62 7.74
N LEU A 292 -14.11 1.73 9.07
CA LEU A 292 -15.32 1.46 9.86
C LEU A 292 -16.40 2.52 9.59
N GLU A 293 -16.03 3.78 9.40
CA GLU A 293 -17.00 4.85 9.05
C GLU A 293 -17.71 4.52 7.72
N VAL A 294 -16.95 4.10 6.71
CA VAL A 294 -17.50 3.64 5.43
C VAL A 294 -18.43 2.45 5.65
N ALA A 295 -18.04 1.47 6.46
CA ALA A 295 -18.85 0.30 6.75
C ALA A 295 -20.20 0.68 7.38
N VAL A 296 -20.18 1.53 8.41
CA VAL A 296 -21.38 2.01 9.12
C VAL A 296 -22.28 2.81 8.18
N LYS A 297 -21.71 3.72 7.39
CA LYS A 297 -22.47 4.51 6.40
C LYS A 297 -23.15 3.63 5.35
N LEU A 298 -22.51 2.54 4.93
CA LEU A 298 -23.10 1.61 3.96
C LEU A 298 -24.16 0.68 4.59
N ALA A 299 -23.93 0.23 5.83
CA ALA A 299 -24.73 -0.80 6.48
C ALA A 299 -25.94 -0.24 7.22
N ASP A 300 -25.68 0.55 8.27
CA ASP A 300 -26.68 1.05 9.20
C ASP A 300 -26.12 2.27 9.94
N PRO A 301 -26.55 3.50 9.58
CA PRO A 301 -26.11 4.73 10.21
C PRO A 301 -26.54 4.85 11.68
N SER A 302 -27.45 3.98 12.16
CA SER A 302 -27.87 3.93 13.57
C SER A 302 -26.89 3.18 14.48
N LEU A 303 -25.87 2.51 13.92
CA LEU A 303 -24.84 1.85 14.73
C LEU A 303 -24.01 2.89 15.49
N LYS A 304 -23.76 2.62 16.77
CA LYS A 304 -22.89 3.46 17.58
C LYS A 304 -21.47 3.41 16.99
N PHE A 305 -21.01 4.56 16.52
CA PHE A 305 -19.72 4.71 15.89
C PHE A 305 -18.98 5.93 16.44
N ASP A 306 -17.73 5.72 16.85
CA ASP A 306 -16.79 6.80 17.19
C ASP A 306 -15.75 6.92 16.07
N PRO A 307 -15.69 8.06 15.33
CA PRO A 307 -14.75 8.28 14.23
C PRO A 307 -13.29 8.43 14.69
N ASN A 308 -13.06 8.50 16.00
CA ASN A 308 -11.73 8.68 16.59
C ASN A 308 -11.29 7.45 17.42
N TYR A 309 -12.03 6.35 17.34
CA TYR A 309 -11.87 5.21 18.23
C TYR A 309 -10.48 4.57 18.19
N TYR A 310 -9.97 4.24 17.00
CA TYR A 310 -8.64 3.64 16.84
C TYR A 310 -7.54 4.71 16.89
N ARG A 311 -7.73 5.87 16.24
CA ARG A 311 -6.70 6.92 16.20
C ARG A 311 -6.39 7.53 17.57
N MET A 312 -7.39 7.61 18.45
CA MET A 312 -7.21 8.07 19.83
C MET A 312 -7.00 6.92 20.81
N LYS A 313 -7.03 5.67 20.33
CA LYS A 313 -7.01 4.46 21.16
C LYS A 313 -8.08 4.44 22.25
N ALA A 314 -9.29 4.93 21.96
CA ALA A 314 -10.43 4.86 22.87
C ALA A 314 -10.75 3.42 23.30
N TRP A 315 -10.39 2.43 22.46
CA TRP A 315 -10.46 1.00 22.80
C TRP A 315 -9.69 0.61 24.07
N GLN A 316 -8.68 1.37 24.50
CA GLN A 316 -7.90 1.07 25.71
C GLN A 316 -8.78 0.99 26.97
N THR A 317 -9.87 1.76 27.04
CA THR A 317 -10.80 1.70 28.19
C THR A 317 -11.56 0.37 28.27
N TYR A 318 -11.69 -0.33 27.14
CA TYR A 318 -12.35 -1.64 27.04
C TYR A 318 -11.35 -2.78 27.26
N VAL A 319 -10.11 -2.62 26.81
CA VAL A 319 -9.04 -3.63 26.96
C VAL A 319 -8.35 -3.61 28.34
N SER A 320 -8.26 -2.44 28.99
CA SER A 320 -7.59 -2.28 30.29
C SER A 320 -8.24 -3.05 31.45
N LYS A 321 -9.53 -3.43 31.31
CA LYS A 321 -10.22 -4.30 32.27
C LYS A 321 -9.96 -5.79 32.06
N SER A 322 -9.63 -6.23 30.84
CA SER A 322 -9.53 -7.65 30.51
C SER A 322 -8.13 -8.25 30.70
N ILE A 323 -7.05 -7.45 30.61
CA ILE A 323 -5.68 -7.95 30.80
C ILE A 323 -4.82 -6.92 31.56
N ARG A 324 -4.44 -7.26 32.81
CA ARG A 324 -3.37 -6.56 33.54
C ARG A 324 -2.11 -6.54 32.65
N MET A 325 -1.72 -5.33 32.24
CA MET A 325 -0.60 -4.85 31.41
C MET A 325 0.75 -5.62 31.38
N LYS A 326 0.98 -6.67 32.17
CA LYS A 326 2.27 -7.39 32.23
C LYS A 326 2.66 -8.11 30.94
N HIS A 327 1.70 -8.53 30.12
CA HIS A 327 1.98 -9.14 28.81
C HIS A 327 2.21 -8.09 27.72
N ILE A 328 1.40 -7.02 27.72
CA ILE A 328 1.53 -5.92 26.77
C ILE A 328 2.85 -5.18 26.99
N SER A 329 3.26 -4.91 28.23
CA SER A 329 4.53 -4.21 28.51
C SER A 329 5.77 -5.01 28.09
N LYS A 330 5.76 -6.35 28.25
CA LYS A 330 6.86 -7.21 27.78
C LYS A 330 6.95 -7.23 26.25
N ILE A 331 5.82 -7.13 25.55
CA ILE A 331 5.75 -7.14 24.08
C ILE A 331 6.04 -5.74 23.52
N GLU A 332 5.57 -4.66 24.13
CA GLU A 332 5.90 -3.27 23.74
C GLU A 332 7.40 -2.96 23.88
N VAL A 333 8.04 -3.49 24.93
CA VAL A 333 9.49 -3.44 25.08
C VAL A 333 10.16 -4.25 23.96
N ARG A 334 9.66 -5.44 23.64
CA ARG A 334 10.17 -6.23 22.52
C ARG A 334 10.00 -5.53 21.18
N ASP A 335 8.89 -4.85 20.91
CA ASP A 335 8.64 -4.17 19.63
C ASP A 335 9.45 -2.88 19.49
N LEU A 336 9.59 -2.08 20.56
CA LEU A 336 10.49 -0.92 20.53
C LEU A 336 11.93 -1.37 20.28
N LEU A 337 12.37 -2.46 20.91
CA LEU A 337 13.72 -3.00 20.76
C LEU A 337 13.91 -3.74 19.43
N SER A 338 12.89 -4.43 18.91
CA SER A 338 12.89 -5.00 17.57
C SER A 338 12.89 -3.89 16.51
N SER A 339 12.23 -2.75 16.77
CA SER A 339 12.31 -1.56 15.91
C SER A 339 13.68 -0.86 15.96
N LEU A 340 14.52 -1.13 16.96
CA LEU A 340 15.95 -0.75 16.91
C LEU A 340 16.70 -1.58 15.87
N GLN A 341 16.19 -2.74 15.45
CA GLN A 341 16.83 -3.59 14.44
C GLN A 341 16.35 -3.28 13.01
N GLU A 342 15.22 -2.60 12.85
CA GLU A 342 14.75 -2.13 11.54
C GLU A 342 15.56 -0.89 11.12
N PRO A 343 15.98 -0.76 9.84
CA PRO A 343 16.55 0.50 9.35
C PRO A 343 15.53 1.62 9.55
N LEU A 344 15.96 2.82 9.99
CA LEU A 344 15.08 3.99 10.03
C LEU A 344 14.42 4.16 8.66
N ASP A 345 13.07 4.09 8.60
CA ASP A 345 12.34 4.34 7.37
C ASP A 345 12.44 5.82 7.02
N THR A 346 13.41 6.14 6.16
CA THR A 346 13.68 7.50 5.69
C THR A 346 12.58 8.02 4.76
N ASN A 347 11.58 7.21 4.38
CA ASN A 347 10.42 7.66 3.60
C ASN A 347 9.30 8.26 4.45
N LEU A 348 9.41 8.22 5.78
CA LEU A 348 8.57 9.03 6.65
C LEU A 348 8.94 10.49 6.39
N LYS A 349 8.11 11.19 5.61
CA LYS A 349 8.21 12.65 5.43
C LYS A 349 8.46 13.27 6.80
N PRO A 350 9.49 14.11 6.98
CA PRO A 350 9.63 14.87 8.20
C PRO A 350 8.30 15.57 8.42
N TRP A 351 7.74 15.38 9.62
CA TRP A 351 6.55 16.09 10.04
C TRP A 351 6.78 17.56 9.70
N LYS A 352 5.79 18.22 9.08
CA LYS A 352 5.84 19.68 8.97
C LYS A 352 5.86 20.20 10.40
N THR A 353 7.05 20.38 10.95
CA THR A 353 7.28 21.22 12.10
C THR A 353 6.72 22.57 11.67
N LEU A 354 5.64 23.01 12.31
CA LEU A 354 5.37 24.43 12.40
C LEU A 354 6.71 25.06 12.78
N GLU A 355 7.30 25.84 11.87
CA GLU A 355 8.55 26.54 12.16
C GLU A 355 8.28 27.33 13.45
N PRO A 356 8.95 27.01 14.56
CA PRO A 356 8.91 27.90 15.70
C PRO A 356 9.65 29.15 15.25
N ASP A 357 9.02 30.29 15.39
CA ASP A 357 9.65 31.59 15.18
C ASP A 357 10.81 31.69 16.20
N ILE A 358 12.04 31.40 15.76
CA ILE A 358 13.24 31.41 16.62
C ILE A 358 13.66 32.86 16.81
N SER A 359 12.95 33.56 17.69
CA SER A 359 13.52 34.65 18.48
C SER A 359 14.06 34.02 19.77
N VAL A 360 15.38 33.84 19.84
CA VAL A 360 16.06 33.21 20.98
C VAL A 360 15.88 34.06 22.24
N LYS A 361 14.97 33.65 23.11
CA LYS A 361 15.10 33.84 24.56
C LYS A 361 15.35 32.47 25.17
N THR A 362 16.41 32.37 25.96
CA THR A 362 16.79 31.17 26.73
C THR A 362 15.60 30.68 27.56
N PRO A 363 15.02 29.49 27.27
CA PRO A 363 13.95 28.94 28.09
C PRO A 363 14.52 28.50 29.44
N SER A 364 13.78 28.78 30.52
CA SER A 364 14.09 28.22 31.83
C SER A 364 13.87 26.70 31.81
N VAL A 365 14.71 25.99 32.58
CA VAL A 365 14.88 24.51 32.58
C VAL A 365 13.64 23.73 33.07
N ASN A 366 12.57 24.41 33.49
CA ASN A 366 11.53 23.78 34.31
C ASN A 366 10.32 23.18 33.59
N ASP A 367 10.19 23.28 32.26
CA ASP A 367 9.08 22.63 31.55
C ASP A 367 9.53 21.82 30.33
N GLY A 368 9.71 20.52 30.54
CA GLY A 368 9.04 19.51 29.72
C GLY A 368 9.27 19.52 28.21
N THR A 369 10.43 19.89 27.69
CA THR A 369 10.67 19.79 26.24
C THR A 369 11.98 19.08 25.93
N TRP A 370 12.03 17.76 26.16
CA TRP A 370 13.08 16.90 25.60
C TRP A 370 13.24 17.07 24.07
N ASN A 371 12.22 17.58 23.39
CA ASN A 371 12.26 18.02 21.99
C ASN A 371 13.30 19.15 21.72
N THR A 372 13.67 19.93 22.73
CA THR A 372 14.75 20.94 22.62
C THR A 372 16.14 20.32 22.66
N PHE A 373 16.26 19.12 23.24
CA PHE A 373 17.51 18.36 23.33
C PHE A 373 17.66 17.32 22.22
N PHE A 374 16.58 16.98 21.51
CA PHE A 374 16.61 16.01 20.41
C PHE A 374 15.72 16.50 19.26
N ILE A 375 16.34 17.04 18.20
CA ILE A 375 15.70 17.59 17.00
C ILE A 375 15.79 16.57 15.84
N SER A 376 15.06 16.79 14.74
CA SER A 376 15.16 16.02 13.49
C SER A 376 16.62 15.76 13.07
N LYS A 377 16.95 14.52 12.72
CA LYS A 377 18.32 13.99 12.51
C LYS A 377 19.16 13.94 13.81
N PRO A 378 18.68 13.24 14.86
CA PRO A 378 19.28 13.26 16.19
C PRO A 378 20.68 12.64 16.28
N TYR A 379 21.22 12.14 15.16
CA TYR A 379 22.50 11.45 15.07
C TYR A 379 23.51 12.16 14.15
N SER A 380 23.20 13.34 13.59
CA SER A 380 24.26 14.10 12.89
C SER A 380 25.33 14.53 13.89
N ASN A 381 26.59 14.56 13.47
CA ASN A 381 27.68 14.92 14.37
C ASN A 381 27.51 16.35 14.92
N ASP A 382 27.08 17.29 14.09
CA ASP A 382 26.88 18.69 14.49
C ASP A 382 25.75 18.85 15.51
N THR A 383 24.60 18.24 15.22
CA THR A 383 23.45 18.19 16.14
C THR A 383 23.83 17.53 17.45
N THR A 384 24.56 16.41 17.39
CA THR A 384 24.95 15.67 18.59
C THR A 384 25.93 16.46 19.45
N ARG A 385 26.95 17.11 18.86
CA ARG A 385 27.87 17.99 19.61
C ARG A 385 27.15 19.14 20.31
N THR A 386 26.10 19.68 19.68
CA THR A 386 25.35 20.83 20.19
C THR A 386 24.39 20.43 21.31
N LEU A 387 23.67 19.32 21.15
CA LEU A 387 22.54 18.99 22.03
C LEU A 387 22.89 18.03 23.16
N LEU A 388 23.83 17.11 22.94
CA LEU A 388 24.16 16.05 23.90
C LEU A 388 24.66 16.57 25.26
N PRO A 389 25.52 17.62 25.35
CA PRO A 389 25.95 18.16 26.65
C PRO A 389 24.76 18.58 27.53
N ARG A 390 23.79 19.30 26.94
CA ARG A 390 22.59 19.78 27.65
C ARG A 390 21.66 18.64 28.05
N ALA A 391 21.54 17.61 27.21
CA ALA A 391 20.78 16.40 27.54
C ALA A 391 21.38 15.65 28.73
N ILE A 392 22.71 15.54 28.80
CA ILE A 392 23.44 14.92 29.90
C ILE A 392 23.25 15.70 31.21
N GLU A 393 23.31 17.04 31.16
CA GLU A 393 23.04 17.91 32.31
C GLU A 393 21.59 17.73 32.82
N ALA A 394 20.60 17.70 31.91
CA ALA A 394 19.20 17.47 32.28
C ALA A 394 18.97 16.08 32.93
N LEU A 395 19.80 15.09 32.60
CA LEU A 395 19.78 13.77 33.23
C LEU A 395 20.40 13.74 34.64
N GLN A 396 21.19 14.75 35.01
CA GLN A 396 21.79 14.86 36.35
C GLN A 396 20.82 15.41 37.39
N ASP A 397 19.77 16.13 36.97
CA ASP A 397 18.76 16.64 37.88
C ASP A 397 17.76 15.53 38.27
N VAL A 398 18.19 14.69 39.22
CA VAL A 398 17.46 13.51 39.71
C VAL A 398 16.07 13.86 40.24
N LYS A 399 15.85 15.09 40.73
CA LYS A 399 14.57 15.51 41.32
C LYS A 399 13.45 15.66 40.29
N ASN A 400 13.78 15.89 39.02
CA ASN A 400 12.81 16.10 37.94
C ASN A 400 12.48 14.83 37.13
N ASN A 401 13.17 13.70 37.37
CA ASN A 401 13.03 12.46 36.59
C ASN A 401 12.62 11.23 37.41
N ILE A 402 12.21 11.39 38.67
CA ILE A 402 11.89 10.28 39.59
C ILE A 402 10.73 9.43 39.04
N GLY A 403 11.04 8.32 38.38
CA GLY A 403 10.09 7.27 37.96
C GLY A 403 9.80 7.16 36.46
N GLY A 404 10.28 8.11 35.64
CA GLY A 404 9.91 8.19 34.23
C GLY A 404 10.48 7.06 33.36
N TRP A 405 11.79 6.80 33.41
CA TRP A 405 12.48 6.01 32.37
C TRP A 405 12.97 4.65 32.84
N GLN A 406 12.14 3.95 33.60
CA GLN A 406 12.45 2.60 34.05
C GLN A 406 12.45 1.58 32.91
N THR A 407 11.74 1.86 31.81
CA THR A 407 11.70 0.99 30.63
C THR A 407 11.70 1.81 29.34
N PRO A 408 12.19 1.24 28.22
CA PRO A 408 12.14 1.88 26.90
C PRO A 408 10.75 2.42 26.50
N SER A 409 9.67 1.72 26.90
CA SER A 409 8.28 2.10 26.59
C SER A 409 7.83 3.42 27.22
N ARG A 410 8.52 3.89 28.26
CA ARG A 410 8.21 5.12 28.99
C ARG A 410 9.13 6.28 28.63
N LEU A 411 9.99 6.11 27.62
CA LEU A 411 10.84 7.19 27.14
C LEU A 411 10.00 8.30 26.52
N HIS A 412 10.44 9.53 26.73
CA HIS A 412 9.94 10.65 25.94
C HIS A 412 10.22 10.39 24.46
N SER A 413 9.29 10.74 23.57
CA SER A 413 9.37 10.47 22.12
C SER A 413 10.70 10.88 21.52
N ALA A 414 11.17 12.10 21.81
CA ALA A 414 12.45 12.64 21.35
C ALA A 414 13.66 11.76 21.76
N VAL A 415 13.63 11.20 22.98
CA VAL A 415 14.69 10.33 23.51
C VAL A 415 14.62 8.95 22.88
N ALA A 416 13.40 8.41 22.68
CA ALA A 416 13.19 7.15 21.98
C ALA A 416 13.68 7.23 20.52
N GLU A 417 13.41 8.34 19.83
CA GLU A 417 13.89 8.56 18.45
C GLU A 417 15.42 8.77 18.40
N TRP A 418 16.02 9.47 19.38
CA TRP A 418 17.48 9.52 19.51
C TRP A 418 18.08 8.13 19.70
N LEU A 419 17.52 7.32 20.62
CA LEU A 419 17.97 5.95 20.89
C LEU A 419 17.84 5.06 19.64
N LYS A 420 16.75 5.19 18.89
CA LYS A 420 16.59 4.54 17.57
C LYS A 420 17.68 4.94 16.59
N GLY A 421 18.00 6.23 16.53
CA GLY A 421 19.11 6.75 15.73
C GLY A 421 20.48 6.18 16.10
N GLN A 422 20.66 5.73 17.35
CA GLN A 422 21.93 5.14 17.79
C GLN A 422 22.20 3.75 17.25
N LYS A 423 21.20 3.07 16.63
CA LYS A 423 21.40 1.79 15.95
C LYS A 423 22.62 1.83 15.03
N GLU A 424 22.68 2.86 14.20
CA GLU A 424 23.69 2.97 13.16
C GLU A 424 24.97 3.64 13.67
N VAL A 425 24.98 4.14 14.90
CA VAL A 425 26.11 4.88 15.50
C VAL A 425 26.82 4.05 16.56
N LEU A 426 26.11 3.69 17.63
CA LEU A 426 26.62 2.97 18.79
C LEU A 426 26.44 1.45 18.66
N PHE A 427 25.36 1.01 18.00
CA PHE A 427 24.98 -0.41 17.95
C PHE A 427 25.20 -1.05 16.58
N HIS A 428 26.08 -0.49 15.75
CA HIS A 428 26.18 -0.88 14.34
C HIS A 428 26.76 -2.30 14.14
N GLN A 429 27.37 -2.89 15.17
CA GLN A 429 27.87 -4.28 15.18
C GLN A 429 27.04 -5.21 16.06
N THR A 430 26.09 -4.68 16.85
CA THR A 430 25.40 -5.46 17.89
C THR A 430 23.91 -5.48 17.64
N ALA A 431 23.34 -6.68 17.56
CA ALA A 431 21.90 -6.88 17.46
C ALA A 431 21.24 -6.65 18.83
N ILE A 432 20.57 -5.51 18.99
CA ILE A 432 19.82 -5.20 20.21
C ILE A 432 18.43 -5.84 20.14
N CYS A 433 18.20 -6.92 20.86
CA CYS A 433 16.91 -7.63 20.95
C CYS A 433 16.14 -7.26 22.22
N CYS A 434 16.86 -6.90 23.28
CA CYS A 434 16.32 -6.61 24.60
C CYS A 434 17.15 -5.55 25.35
N ALA A 435 16.63 -5.05 26.48
CA ALA A 435 17.27 -3.98 27.23
C ALA A 435 18.61 -4.43 27.85
N SER A 436 18.75 -5.73 28.15
CA SER A 436 20.02 -6.29 28.60
C SER A 436 21.08 -6.23 27.52
N ASP A 437 20.75 -6.32 26.23
CA ASP A 437 21.75 -6.20 25.16
C ASP A 437 22.34 -4.79 25.12
N ILE A 438 21.54 -3.75 25.40
CA ILE A 438 22.03 -2.37 25.52
C ILE A 438 22.97 -2.24 26.72
N ILE A 439 22.62 -2.86 27.85
CA ILE A 439 23.44 -2.87 29.06
C ILE A 439 24.75 -3.63 28.82
N ASP A 440 24.67 -4.79 28.17
CA ASP A 440 25.80 -5.63 27.84
C ASP A 440 26.69 -4.94 26.81
N GLU A 441 26.14 -4.20 25.86
CA GLU A 441 26.92 -3.38 24.94
C GLU A 441 27.64 -2.23 25.65
N VAL A 442 27.01 -1.58 26.64
CA VAL A 442 27.69 -0.61 27.50
C VAL A 442 28.79 -1.29 28.34
N ARG A 443 28.59 -2.54 28.75
CA ARG A 443 29.57 -3.34 29.53
C ARG A 443 30.74 -3.83 28.69
N ASN A 444 30.46 -4.31 27.48
CA ASN A 444 31.40 -5.00 26.61
C ASN A 444 32.13 -4.07 25.64
N ASN A 445 31.64 -2.84 25.48
CA ASN A 445 32.27 -1.92 24.55
C ASN A 445 33.73 -1.69 24.91
N LYS A 446 34.61 -1.97 23.93
CA LYS A 446 36.03 -1.57 23.95
C LYS A 446 36.23 -0.04 23.90
N LEU A 447 35.15 0.74 24.00
CA LEU A 447 35.13 2.20 23.92
C LEU A 447 35.59 2.90 25.21
N THR A 448 35.94 2.14 26.25
CA THR A 448 36.40 2.66 27.55
C THR A 448 37.76 2.08 27.92
N GLU A 449 38.82 2.83 27.64
CA GLU A 449 39.73 3.15 28.74
C GLU A 449 38.88 3.94 29.75
N PHE A 450 38.37 3.27 30.79
CA PHE A 450 37.58 3.92 31.82
C PHE A 450 38.45 4.98 32.53
N PRO A 451 37.97 6.22 32.74
CA PRO A 451 38.52 7.04 33.82
C PRO A 451 38.22 6.31 35.12
N GLU A 452 39.19 6.23 36.03
CA GLU A 452 39.17 5.53 37.31
C GLU A 452 38.10 6.02 38.33
N HIS A 453 37.07 6.74 37.88
CA HIS A 453 36.12 7.50 38.72
C HIS A 453 34.65 7.07 38.56
N LEU A 454 34.34 6.02 37.80
CA LEU A 454 33.11 5.28 38.08
C LEU A 454 33.39 4.46 39.33
N ASP A 455 32.69 4.75 40.43
CA ASP A 455 32.76 3.99 41.67
C ASP A 455 32.75 2.50 41.32
N LYS A 456 33.90 1.84 41.51
CA LYS A 456 34.08 0.40 41.22
C LYS A 456 33.21 -0.47 42.14
N ASP A 457 32.50 0.16 43.07
CA ASP A 457 31.73 -0.47 44.15
C ASP A 457 30.21 -0.47 43.93
N GLU A 458 29.66 0.20 42.91
CA GLU A 458 28.24 0.04 42.55
C GLU A 458 28.05 -1.15 41.60
N PRO A 459 27.41 -2.25 42.04
CA PRO A 459 27.14 -3.38 41.17
C PRO A 459 26.18 -2.96 40.05
N ILE A 460 26.65 -3.07 38.81
CA ILE A 460 25.94 -2.75 37.55
C ILE A 460 24.55 -3.43 37.44
N SER A 461 24.28 -4.48 38.21
CA SER A 461 22.95 -5.11 38.32
C SER A 461 21.85 -4.16 38.78
N ASP A 462 22.20 -3.01 39.39
CA ASP A 462 21.25 -2.02 39.89
C ASP A 462 21.17 -0.73 39.03
N LEU A 463 21.87 -0.67 37.89
CA LEU A 463 21.80 0.48 36.99
C LEU A 463 20.41 0.62 36.38
N THR A 464 19.72 1.71 36.73
CA THR A 464 18.48 2.10 36.07
C THR A 464 18.71 2.30 34.56
N PHE A 465 17.70 2.01 33.74
CA PHE A 465 17.79 2.22 32.29
C PHE A 465 18.14 3.68 31.93
N GLN A 466 17.72 4.65 32.76
CA GLN A 466 18.14 6.05 32.66
C GLN A 466 19.67 6.22 32.80
N ALA A 467 20.29 5.54 33.76
CA ALA A 467 21.74 5.58 33.96
C ALA A 467 22.48 4.99 32.74
N VAL A 468 21.95 3.90 32.16
CA VAL A 468 22.47 3.30 30.93
C VAL A 468 22.43 4.30 29.77
N LEU A 469 21.29 4.99 29.57
CA LEU A 469 21.15 6.02 28.54
C LEU A 469 22.14 7.16 28.75
N LYS A 470 22.31 7.64 29.99
CA LYS A 470 23.30 8.66 30.32
C LYS A 470 24.72 8.24 29.95
N GLN A 471 25.08 6.98 30.21
CA GLN A 471 26.39 6.46 29.86
C GLN A 471 26.61 6.40 28.34
N LEU A 472 25.60 5.95 27.57
CA LEU A 472 25.65 5.97 26.11
C LEU A 472 25.88 7.40 25.57
N MET A 473 25.17 8.38 26.13
CA MET A 473 25.35 9.79 25.77
C MET A 473 26.78 10.28 26.10
N LEU A 474 27.31 9.94 27.28
CA LEU A 474 28.67 10.32 27.67
C LEU A 474 29.74 9.69 26.76
N ILE A 475 29.58 8.41 26.40
CA ILE A 475 30.47 7.71 25.47
C ILE A 475 30.46 8.43 24.11
N GLN A 476 29.27 8.69 23.58
CA GLN A 476 29.11 9.37 22.30
C GLN A 476 29.71 10.78 22.32
N GLN A 477 29.51 11.56 23.39
CA GLN A 477 30.05 12.90 23.54
C GLN A 477 31.58 12.90 23.48
N ARG A 478 32.24 12.00 24.22
CA ARG A 478 33.71 11.90 24.27
C ARG A 478 34.30 11.56 22.92
N GLN A 479 33.70 10.61 22.21
CA GLN A 479 34.21 10.18 20.91
C GLN A 479 33.98 11.21 19.81
N LEU A 480 32.85 11.93 19.84
CA LEU A 480 32.64 13.05 18.91
C LEU A 480 33.59 14.22 19.15
N ALA A 481 34.15 14.36 20.36
CA ALA A 481 35.15 15.37 20.68
C ALA A 481 36.52 15.05 20.07
N SER A 482 36.87 13.78 19.86
CA SER A 482 38.12 13.39 19.19
C SER A 482 38.03 13.46 17.66
N ILE A 483 36.82 13.43 17.09
CA ILE A 483 36.60 13.52 15.64
C ILE A 483 36.69 14.97 15.17
N LYS A 484 37.63 15.23 14.24
CA LYS A 484 37.81 16.55 13.61
C LYS A 484 36.58 16.98 12.80
N GLN A 485 36.09 18.18 13.04
CA GLN A 485 35.00 18.78 12.27
C GLN A 485 35.35 18.95 10.79
N CYS A 486 34.39 18.68 9.92
CA CYS A 486 34.52 18.84 8.47
C CYS A 486 33.35 19.60 7.84
N LYS A 487 33.33 19.68 6.51
CA LYS A 487 32.18 20.25 5.77
C LYS A 487 31.02 19.25 5.81
N PHE A 488 29.81 19.78 6.01
CA PHE A 488 28.55 19.02 6.00
C PHE A 488 28.31 18.14 7.25
N GLU A 489 28.88 18.47 8.42
CA GLU A 489 28.67 17.73 9.69
C GLU A 489 27.19 17.62 10.09
N ASP A 490 26.33 18.50 9.59
CA ASP A 490 24.87 18.49 9.72
C ASP A 490 24.18 17.37 8.91
N PHE A 491 24.90 16.76 7.96
CA PHE A 491 24.43 15.66 7.13
C PHE A 491 25.27 14.38 7.27
N LEU A 492 26.24 14.38 8.19
CA LEU A 492 27.19 13.29 8.39
C LEU A 492 27.17 12.79 9.82
N PHE A 493 27.44 11.51 9.98
CA PHE A 493 27.74 10.94 11.29
C PHE A 493 28.91 9.96 11.21
N ASN A 494 29.52 9.67 12.36
CA ASN A 494 30.53 8.65 12.51
C ASN A 494 29.96 7.45 13.26
N ARG A 495 30.32 6.26 12.80
CA ARG A 495 30.08 5.02 13.54
C ARG A 495 31.14 4.89 14.62
N LEU A 496 30.70 4.69 15.85
CA LEU A 496 31.58 4.65 17.01
C LEU A 496 32.14 3.24 17.17
N GLY A 497 33.47 3.10 17.07
CA GLY A 497 34.15 1.81 17.05
C GLY A 497 34.16 1.10 15.69
N ALA A 498 33.78 1.78 14.60
CA ALA A 498 33.81 1.19 13.27
C ALA A 498 35.22 0.88 12.78
N ASP A 499 35.36 -0.26 12.09
CA ASP A 499 36.59 -0.63 11.42
C ASP A 499 36.96 0.37 10.31
N PRO A 500 38.26 0.61 10.07
CA PRO A 500 38.70 1.44 8.96
C PRO A 500 38.20 0.92 7.59
N ILE A 501 37.75 1.84 6.73
CA ILE A 501 37.27 1.50 5.38
C ILE A 501 38.40 1.71 4.38
N GLN A 502 38.73 0.67 3.61
CA GLN A 502 39.70 0.79 2.53
C GLN A 502 38.98 1.31 1.28
N ALA A 503 39.46 2.40 0.71
CA ALA A 503 38.87 3.00 -0.50
C ALA A 503 39.92 3.22 -1.57
N LYS A 504 39.57 2.95 -2.84
CA LYS A 504 40.47 3.08 -3.99
C LYS A 504 39.86 3.90 -5.11
N CYS A 505 40.73 4.49 -5.92
CA CYS A 505 40.34 5.11 -7.17
C CYS A 505 39.83 4.04 -8.15
N PRO A 506 38.87 4.34 -9.05
CA PRO A 506 38.39 3.37 -10.05
C PRO A 506 39.49 2.74 -10.92
N CYS A 507 40.60 3.46 -11.17
CA CYS A 507 41.74 2.91 -11.90
C CYS A 507 42.71 2.07 -11.05
N GLY A 508 42.52 2.03 -9.72
CA GLY A 508 43.33 1.28 -8.76
C GLY A 508 44.63 1.95 -8.30
N SER A 509 45.06 3.06 -8.90
CA SER A 509 46.41 3.63 -8.64
C SER A 509 46.54 4.42 -7.33
N VAL A 510 45.42 4.74 -6.67
CA VAL A 510 45.39 5.43 -5.38
C VAL A 510 44.48 4.62 -4.47
N SER A 511 44.98 4.24 -3.30
CA SER A 511 44.20 3.59 -2.23
C SER A 511 44.48 4.31 -0.92
N ILE A 512 43.47 4.40 -0.07
CA ILE A 512 43.58 4.90 1.31
C ILE A 512 42.89 3.92 2.26
N ILE A 513 43.30 3.96 3.52
CA ILE A 513 42.55 3.39 4.64
C ILE A 513 41.96 4.58 5.40
N ASP A 514 40.64 4.74 5.35
CA ASP A 514 39.91 5.79 6.07
C ASP A 514 39.69 5.30 7.51
N SER A 515 40.54 5.76 8.44
CA SER A 515 40.46 5.43 9.87
C SER A 515 39.21 6.00 10.53
N ASP A 516 38.64 7.06 9.96
CA ASP A 516 37.47 7.76 10.49
C ASP A 516 36.36 7.78 9.43
N PRO A 517 35.78 6.61 9.08
CA PRO A 517 34.76 6.53 8.06
C PRO A 517 33.53 7.34 8.48
N ARG A 518 32.97 8.08 7.53
CA ARG A 518 31.78 8.91 7.72
C ARG A 518 30.63 8.37 6.92
N PHE A 519 29.43 8.49 7.46
CA PHE A 519 28.21 7.97 6.88
C PHE A 519 27.19 9.10 6.72
N SER A 520 26.28 8.93 5.75
CA SER A 520 25.27 9.94 5.47
C SER A 520 24.12 9.85 6.46
N CYS A 521 23.70 10.97 7.06
CA CYS A 521 22.51 10.97 7.92
C CYS A 521 21.24 10.53 7.17
N ALA A 522 21.14 10.90 5.89
CA ALA A 522 20.02 10.56 5.03
C ALA A 522 20.06 9.09 4.56
N ARG A 523 21.25 8.46 4.58
CA ARG A 523 21.45 7.04 4.27
C ARG A 523 22.46 6.42 5.23
N PRO A 524 22.01 5.94 6.39
CA PRO A 524 22.92 5.52 7.46
C PRO A 524 23.90 4.40 7.09
N SER A 525 23.55 3.54 6.13
CA SER A 525 24.46 2.51 5.60
C SER A 525 25.50 3.04 4.60
N ALA A 526 25.30 4.23 4.04
CA ALA A 526 26.10 4.73 2.92
C ALA A 526 27.35 5.49 3.39
N TYR A 527 28.52 4.91 3.12
CA TYR A 527 29.83 5.54 3.31
C TYR A 527 29.97 6.81 2.45
N VAL A 528 30.49 7.88 3.04
CA VAL A 528 30.69 9.15 2.34
C VAL A 528 32.11 9.23 1.79
N THR A 529 32.21 9.05 0.48
CA THR A 529 33.47 8.90 -0.24
C THR A 529 34.42 10.08 -0.05
N ARG A 530 35.71 9.79 0.02
CA ARG A 530 36.78 10.79 -0.08
C ARG A 530 37.12 11.08 -1.53
N GLU A 531 37.71 12.24 -1.77
CA GLU A 531 38.24 12.61 -3.08
C GLU A 531 39.73 12.86 -2.98
N ARG A 532 40.49 12.34 -3.95
CA ARG A 532 41.94 12.51 -4.05
C ARG A 532 42.33 12.81 -5.49
N MET A 533 43.50 13.41 -5.66
CA MET A 533 44.07 13.61 -6.99
C MET A 533 44.73 12.32 -7.45
N CYS A 534 44.42 11.90 -8.68
CA CYS A 534 44.95 10.69 -9.31
C CYS A 534 45.77 11.07 -10.55
N ASN A 535 47.02 10.60 -10.60
CA ASN A 535 47.95 10.88 -11.70
C ASN A 535 48.02 9.75 -12.74
N SER A 536 47.24 8.67 -12.57
CA SER A 536 47.20 7.56 -13.54
C SER A 536 46.75 8.04 -14.91
N ILE A 537 47.38 7.52 -15.95
CA ILE A 537 47.04 7.79 -17.36
C ILE A 537 45.55 7.52 -17.63
N LYS A 538 44.95 6.49 -16.99
CA LYS A 538 43.53 6.15 -17.15
C LYS A 538 42.58 7.24 -16.65
N CYS A 539 42.91 7.88 -15.53
CA CYS A 539 42.05 8.90 -14.90
C CYS A 539 42.45 10.33 -15.31
N ASN A 540 43.67 10.52 -15.78
CA ASN A 540 44.23 11.80 -16.20
C ASN A 540 44.80 11.73 -17.63
N PRO A 541 43.97 11.40 -18.65
CA PRO A 541 44.45 11.22 -20.02
C PRO A 541 45.00 12.51 -20.65
N LYS A 542 44.64 13.67 -20.10
CA LYS A 542 45.11 15.00 -20.54
C LYS A 542 46.41 15.45 -19.86
N GLY A 543 46.97 14.65 -18.95
CA GLY A 543 48.28 14.93 -18.34
C GLY A 543 48.33 16.18 -17.44
N TYR A 544 47.24 16.52 -16.74
CA TYR A 544 47.25 17.65 -15.81
C TYR A 544 48.31 17.44 -14.71
N ARG A 545 49.19 18.43 -14.46
CA ARG A 545 50.30 18.33 -13.47
C ARG A 545 49.85 17.96 -12.05
N LYS A 546 48.64 18.36 -11.67
CA LYS A 546 48.07 18.09 -10.34
C LYS A 546 47.28 16.78 -10.27
N GLY A 547 47.13 16.05 -11.38
CA GLY A 547 46.25 14.89 -11.51
C GLY A 547 44.79 15.27 -11.79
N ALA A 548 43.95 14.26 -11.94
CA ALA A 548 42.49 14.41 -12.00
C ALA A 548 41.87 14.11 -10.64
N ARG A 549 40.91 14.91 -10.18
CA ARG A 549 40.17 14.65 -8.94
C ARG A 549 39.30 13.42 -9.13
N GLN A 550 39.56 12.38 -8.37
CA GLN A 550 38.84 11.11 -8.42
C GLN A 550 38.18 10.83 -7.08
N ILE A 551 37.01 10.20 -7.16
CA ILE A 551 36.30 9.68 -6.01
C ILE A 551 36.93 8.35 -5.65
N LEU A 552 37.18 8.14 -4.37
CA LEU A 552 37.65 6.87 -3.86
C LEU A 552 36.44 6.03 -3.45
N GLU A 553 36.27 4.91 -4.11
CA GLU A 553 35.19 3.95 -3.89
C GLU A 553 35.66 2.92 -2.86
N PRO A 554 34.80 2.53 -1.90
CA PRO A 554 35.15 1.49 -0.93
C PRO A 554 35.49 0.18 -1.66
N ILE A 555 36.51 -0.52 -1.19
CA ILE A 555 36.87 -1.85 -1.70
C ILE A 555 35.91 -2.88 -1.14
N GLN A 556 35.51 -2.70 0.12
CA GLN A 556 34.48 -3.52 0.74
C GLN A 556 33.13 -3.25 0.05
N ASN A 557 32.25 -4.27 0.07
CA ASN A 557 30.89 -4.16 -0.45
C ASN A 557 30.02 -3.30 0.47
N VAL A 558 30.29 -2.00 0.49
CA VAL A 558 29.62 -0.99 1.31
C VAL A 558 29.03 0.05 0.37
N ASP A 559 27.74 0.33 0.54
CA ASP A 559 27.07 1.41 -0.19
C ASP A 559 27.81 2.73 0.02
N PHE A 560 27.85 3.59 -1.00
CA PHE A 560 28.54 4.86 -0.88
C PHE A 560 27.84 6.04 -1.55
N THR A 561 28.17 7.24 -1.09
CA THR A 561 27.68 8.51 -1.63
C THR A 561 28.76 9.58 -1.64
N ARG A 562 28.58 10.60 -2.49
CA ARG A 562 29.49 11.74 -2.58
C ARG A 562 29.25 12.72 -1.43
N ALA A 563 30.33 13.37 -0.99
CA ALA A 563 30.29 14.46 -0.01
C ALA A 563 29.80 15.78 -0.63
N THR A 564 28.56 15.81 -1.15
CA THR A 564 27.94 17.04 -1.66
C THR A 564 26.56 17.24 -1.03
N LYS A 565 26.18 18.49 -0.77
CA LYS A 565 24.89 18.81 -0.13
C LYS A 565 23.69 18.15 -0.84
N PRO A 566 23.55 18.19 -2.18
CA PRO A 566 22.44 17.52 -2.85
C PRO A 566 22.44 15.99 -2.66
N THR A 567 23.61 15.34 -2.66
CA THR A 567 23.69 13.88 -2.52
C THR A 567 23.56 13.39 -1.08
N LEU A 568 23.88 14.24 -0.11
CA LEU A 568 23.77 13.97 1.33
C LEU A 568 22.38 14.28 1.89
N GLN A 569 21.58 15.08 1.18
CA GLN A 569 20.18 15.36 1.54
C GLN A 569 19.19 14.34 0.98
N VAL A 570 19.62 13.46 0.07
CA VAL A 570 18.77 12.44 -0.53
C VAL A 570 18.67 11.24 0.42
N GLU A 571 17.49 11.07 1.00
CA GLU A 571 17.09 10.04 1.97
C GLU A 571 17.02 8.61 1.40
N GLY A 572 17.10 8.44 0.08
CA GLY A 572 17.11 7.13 -0.58
C GLY A 572 18.46 6.78 -1.20
N PRO A 573 18.74 5.49 -1.48
CA PRO A 573 19.90 5.07 -2.29
C PRO A 573 20.03 5.93 -3.55
N ARG A 574 21.26 6.11 -4.06
CA ARG A 574 21.49 6.84 -5.32
C ARG A 574 20.67 6.11 -6.38
N ARG A 575 19.48 6.64 -6.68
CA ARG A 575 18.42 5.92 -7.38
C ARG A 575 18.96 5.53 -8.75
N GLN A 576 19.33 4.26 -8.90
CA GLN A 576 19.23 3.63 -10.22
C GLN A 576 17.79 3.90 -10.68
N PRO A 577 17.52 4.20 -11.96
CA PRO A 577 16.15 4.27 -12.51
C PRO A 577 15.35 2.95 -12.40
N ASP A 578 15.72 2.07 -11.48
CA ASP A 578 15.12 0.78 -11.22
C ASP A 578 13.94 1.00 -10.28
N GLU A 579 12.86 1.48 -10.88
CA GLU A 579 11.52 0.92 -10.73
C GLU A 579 11.17 0.49 -9.31
N ASN A 580 10.81 1.44 -8.44
CA ASN A 580 10.16 1.16 -7.15
C ASN A 580 8.92 0.25 -7.27
N PHE A 581 8.41 0.10 -8.49
CA PHE A 581 7.35 -0.81 -8.86
C PHE A 581 7.81 -2.19 -9.35
N ALA A 582 9.09 -2.57 -9.19
CA ALA A 582 9.56 -3.91 -9.51
C ALA A 582 8.71 -5.02 -8.88
N PRO A 583 8.21 -4.90 -7.63
CA PRO A 583 7.28 -5.88 -7.07
C PRO A 583 5.93 -6.00 -7.81
N LEU A 584 5.58 -5.01 -8.62
CA LEU A 584 4.40 -4.98 -9.48
C LEU A 584 4.65 -5.58 -10.87
N LEU A 585 5.86 -6.09 -11.13
CA LEU A 585 6.19 -6.78 -12.37
C LEU A 585 6.01 -8.29 -12.21
N ARG A 586 5.54 -8.92 -13.28
CA ARG A 586 5.48 -10.38 -13.41
C ARG A 586 6.90 -10.92 -13.52
N ASP A 587 7.14 -12.08 -12.92
CA ASP A 587 8.37 -12.82 -13.21
C ASP A 587 8.32 -13.37 -14.64
N SER A 588 9.48 -13.50 -15.27
CA SER A 588 9.61 -13.96 -16.65
C SER A 588 9.08 -15.38 -16.88
N THR A 589 8.95 -16.16 -15.81
CA THR A 589 8.40 -17.53 -15.77
C THR A 589 6.88 -17.57 -15.60
N GLU A 590 6.26 -16.51 -15.08
CA GLU A 590 4.83 -16.49 -14.69
C GLU A 590 3.87 -16.20 -15.86
N SER A 591 4.38 -15.95 -17.08
CA SER A 591 3.57 -15.33 -18.15
C SER A 591 3.67 -15.97 -19.53
N PRO A 592 3.07 -17.16 -19.74
CA PRO A 592 2.94 -17.74 -21.07
C PRO A 592 2.04 -16.91 -22.02
N GLN A 593 1.13 -16.10 -21.47
CA GLN A 593 0.15 -15.33 -22.25
C GLN A 593 0.65 -13.95 -22.71
N CYS A 594 1.70 -13.40 -22.09
CA CYS A 594 2.23 -12.08 -22.46
C CYS A 594 3.37 -12.23 -23.47
N PRO A 595 3.40 -11.43 -24.56
CA PRO A 595 4.51 -11.46 -25.52
C PRO A 595 5.86 -11.16 -24.84
N LYS A 596 6.85 -12.03 -25.08
CA LYS A 596 8.25 -11.82 -24.63
C LYS A 596 8.95 -10.69 -25.39
N THR A 597 8.53 -10.48 -26.63
CA THR A 597 9.03 -9.43 -27.51
C THR A 597 7.87 -8.55 -27.93
N VAL A 598 8.04 -7.24 -27.85
CA VAL A 598 7.00 -6.27 -28.18
C VAL A 598 7.58 -5.21 -29.12
N GLU A 599 6.90 -4.99 -30.25
CA GLU A 599 7.19 -3.86 -31.14
C GLU A 599 6.62 -2.58 -30.53
N LEU A 600 7.47 -1.56 -30.40
CA LEU A 600 7.11 -0.27 -29.82
C LEU A 600 7.25 0.87 -30.82
N TRP A 601 6.41 1.88 -30.63
CA TRP A 601 6.55 3.19 -31.27
C TRP A 601 6.68 4.29 -30.22
N CYS A 602 7.34 5.39 -30.61
CA CYS A 602 7.32 6.61 -29.82
C CYS A 602 5.87 7.10 -29.72
N ILE A 603 5.41 7.41 -28.50
CA ILE A 603 4.04 7.86 -28.25
C ILE A 603 3.65 9.13 -29.04
N ILE A 604 4.64 9.94 -29.43
CA ILE A 604 4.45 11.16 -30.21
C ILE A 604 4.52 10.87 -31.71
N CYS A 605 5.59 10.24 -32.18
CA CYS A 605 5.83 10.06 -33.62
C CYS A 605 5.02 8.89 -34.23
N LYS A 606 4.60 7.92 -33.42
CA LYS A 606 3.87 6.71 -33.87
C LYS A 606 4.57 6.07 -35.08
N LYS A 607 3.89 5.96 -36.23
CA LYS A 607 4.42 5.39 -37.48
C LYS A 607 5.69 6.09 -38.00
N GLN A 608 5.91 7.36 -37.63
CA GLN A 608 7.09 8.16 -38.00
C GLN A 608 8.24 8.04 -36.99
N THR A 609 8.18 7.08 -36.06
CA THR A 609 9.27 6.81 -35.13
C THR A 609 10.51 6.43 -35.93
N GLU A 610 11.66 7.04 -35.64
CA GLU A 610 12.95 6.63 -36.20
C GLU A 610 13.87 6.30 -35.02
N THR A 611 14.37 5.06 -34.98
CA THR A 611 15.28 4.60 -33.92
C THR A 611 16.74 4.70 -34.37
N SER A 612 17.68 4.49 -33.46
CA SER A 612 19.12 4.51 -33.78
C SER A 612 19.56 3.47 -34.83
N SER A 613 18.76 2.43 -35.07
CA SER A 613 19.02 1.43 -36.13
C SER A 613 18.42 1.83 -37.49
N GLY A 614 17.77 2.99 -37.59
CA GLY A 614 17.03 3.40 -38.79
C GLY A 614 15.66 2.70 -38.95
N SER A 615 15.28 1.84 -38.01
CA SER A 615 13.97 1.16 -38.03
C SER A 615 12.83 2.08 -37.60
N SER A 616 11.65 1.87 -38.18
CA SER A 616 10.41 2.55 -37.81
C SER A 616 9.79 2.05 -36.50
N VAL A 617 10.31 0.96 -35.94
CA VAL A 617 9.89 0.34 -34.68
C VAL A 617 11.10 0.09 -33.78
N PHE A 618 10.89 0.21 -32.47
CA PHE A 618 11.83 -0.31 -31.47
C PHE A 618 11.35 -1.68 -31.01
N ILE A 619 12.19 -2.71 -31.13
CA ILE A 619 11.85 -4.07 -30.69
C ILE A 619 12.37 -4.25 -29.26
N ASP A 620 11.47 -4.32 -28.28
CA ASP A 620 11.85 -4.66 -26.90
C ASP A 620 11.90 -6.18 -26.74
N THR A 621 13.10 -6.74 -26.75
CA THR A 621 13.35 -8.17 -26.52
C THR A 621 13.25 -8.58 -25.05
N SER A 622 13.07 -7.60 -24.15
CA SER A 622 13.00 -7.76 -22.70
C SER A 622 11.69 -7.19 -22.15
N ALA A 623 10.57 -7.54 -22.79
CA ALA A 623 9.28 -6.97 -22.42
C ALA A 623 8.94 -7.20 -20.94
N ARG A 624 8.42 -6.16 -20.28
CA ARG A 624 8.01 -6.21 -18.87
C ARG A 624 6.54 -5.93 -18.74
N TRP A 625 5.88 -6.73 -17.92
CA TRP A 625 4.43 -6.72 -17.75
C TRP A 625 4.08 -6.61 -16.28
N THR A 626 3.01 -5.88 -15.96
CA THR A 626 2.54 -5.76 -14.58
C THR A 626 1.82 -7.03 -14.10
N ILE A 627 1.74 -7.23 -12.80
CA ILE A 627 1.09 -8.38 -12.12
C ILE A 627 -0.43 -8.45 -12.27
N GLY A 628 -1.08 -7.62 -13.09
CA GLY A 628 -2.54 -7.73 -13.31
C GLY A 628 -2.94 -9.15 -13.73
N ASN A 629 -3.99 -9.72 -13.14
CA ASN A 629 -4.40 -11.11 -13.40
C ASN A 629 -5.01 -11.27 -14.79
N THR A 630 -5.97 -10.42 -15.12
CA THR A 630 -6.77 -10.47 -16.36
C THR A 630 -6.29 -9.50 -17.42
N ARG A 631 -5.68 -8.38 -17.02
CA ARG A 631 -5.20 -7.34 -17.94
C ARG A 631 -3.82 -6.81 -17.52
N PRO A 632 -2.75 -7.59 -17.77
CA PRO A 632 -1.38 -7.13 -17.59
C PRO A 632 -1.11 -5.89 -18.45
N LEU A 633 -0.42 -4.90 -17.88
CA LEU A 633 -0.03 -3.68 -18.58
C LEU A 633 1.45 -3.76 -18.94
N TYR A 634 1.81 -3.46 -20.18
CA TYR A 634 3.19 -3.35 -20.62
C TYR A 634 3.86 -2.11 -19.99
N VAL A 635 5.07 -2.25 -19.46
CA VAL A 635 5.81 -1.12 -18.87
C VAL A 635 6.60 -0.38 -19.93
N GLU A 636 6.20 0.87 -20.17
CA GLU A 636 6.74 1.71 -21.25
C GLU A 636 8.25 1.95 -21.14
N ARG A 637 8.91 2.00 -22.30
CA ARG A 637 10.36 2.23 -22.42
C ARG A 637 10.67 3.67 -22.81
N ARG A 638 11.94 4.08 -22.66
CA ARG A 638 12.43 5.39 -23.13
C ARG A 638 13.69 5.28 -24.00
N PRO A 639 13.66 4.52 -25.11
CA PRO A 639 14.74 4.58 -26.08
C PRO A 639 14.76 5.96 -26.77
N ARG A 640 15.86 6.25 -27.45
CA ARG A 640 16.06 7.50 -28.19
C ARG A 640 15.26 7.48 -29.49
N CYS A 641 14.33 8.44 -29.66
CA CYS A 641 13.64 8.68 -30.92
C CYS A 641 14.33 9.81 -31.70
N LEU A 642 14.91 9.49 -32.86
CA LEU A 642 15.63 10.42 -33.72
C LEU A 642 14.68 11.45 -34.35
N SER A 643 13.46 11.06 -34.72
CA SER A 643 12.46 11.99 -35.28
C SER A 643 12.08 13.09 -34.29
N CYS A 644 11.86 12.74 -33.02
CA CYS A 644 11.62 13.73 -31.96
C CYS A 644 12.82 14.64 -31.77
N GLU A 645 14.02 14.07 -31.74
CA GLU A 645 15.24 14.81 -31.51
C GLU A 645 15.53 15.80 -32.64
N LYS A 646 15.36 15.38 -33.91
CA LYS A 646 15.48 16.26 -35.07
C LYS A 646 14.47 17.43 -35.00
N ARG A 647 13.24 17.16 -34.59
CA ARG A 647 12.16 18.17 -34.56
C ARG A 647 12.23 19.13 -33.37
N THR A 648 12.61 18.65 -32.18
CA THR A 648 12.50 19.43 -30.94
C THR A 648 13.82 19.57 -30.18
N GLY A 649 14.92 18.97 -30.65
CA GLY A 649 16.21 18.93 -29.93
C GLY A 649 16.19 18.05 -28.67
N ILE A 650 15.11 17.31 -28.42
CA ILE A 650 14.95 16.48 -27.22
C ILE A 650 14.79 15.02 -27.67
N PRO A 651 15.66 14.09 -27.24
CA PRO A 651 15.47 12.67 -27.51
C PRO A 651 14.11 12.24 -26.95
N GLY A 652 13.25 11.69 -27.83
CA GLY A 652 11.80 11.61 -27.61
C GLY A 652 11.29 10.98 -26.30
N ARG A 653 9.96 11.04 -26.10
CA ARG A 653 9.27 10.54 -24.90
C ARG A 653 9.07 9.01 -24.93
N ASN A 654 8.31 8.50 -23.97
CA ASN A 654 7.98 7.08 -23.80
C ASN A 654 7.60 6.37 -25.12
N PHE A 655 8.03 5.12 -25.23
CA PHE A 655 7.66 4.19 -26.27
C PHE A 655 6.60 3.23 -25.73
N ILE A 656 5.56 3.03 -26.54
CA ILE A 656 4.35 2.27 -26.24
C ILE A 656 4.21 1.10 -27.24
N PRO A 657 3.52 0.01 -26.88
CA PRO A 657 3.22 -1.08 -27.80
C PRO A 657 2.51 -0.59 -29.06
N LYS A 658 2.93 -1.13 -30.21
CA LYS A 658 2.28 -0.90 -31.51
C LYS A 658 0.93 -1.59 -31.61
N SER A 659 0.80 -2.79 -31.03
CA SER A 659 -0.47 -3.53 -31.00
C SER A 659 -1.44 -2.92 -29.96
N PRO A 660 -2.70 -2.63 -30.33
CA PRO A 660 -3.70 -2.11 -29.39
C PRO A 660 -4.12 -3.12 -28.32
N ASP A 661 -3.94 -4.42 -28.57
CA ASP A 661 -4.27 -5.50 -27.61
C ASP A 661 -3.31 -5.54 -26.41
N ASN A 662 -2.21 -4.79 -26.48
CA ASN A 662 -1.17 -4.71 -25.47
C ASN A 662 -1.24 -3.35 -24.76
N PRO A 663 -2.14 -3.16 -23.78
CA PRO A 663 -2.22 -1.90 -23.04
C PRO A 663 -0.92 -1.64 -22.28
N SER A 664 -0.49 -0.38 -22.19
CA SER A 664 0.76 0.00 -21.51
C SER A 664 0.55 0.97 -20.35
N VAL A 665 1.51 1.02 -19.42
CA VAL A 665 1.55 1.95 -18.32
C VAL A 665 2.93 2.62 -18.22
N ASN A 666 2.93 3.94 -18.01
CA ASN A 666 4.15 4.70 -17.78
C ASN A 666 4.75 4.33 -16.41
N PRO A 667 6.07 4.09 -16.32
CA PRO A 667 6.78 3.89 -15.05
C PRO A 667 6.36 4.81 -13.90
N ARG A 668 6.21 6.12 -14.14
CA ARG A 668 5.80 7.09 -13.11
C ARG A 668 4.38 6.85 -12.58
N ARG A 669 3.46 6.38 -13.42
CA ARG A 669 2.10 6.02 -12.95
C ARG A 669 2.17 4.76 -12.10
N LEU A 670 3.01 3.81 -12.50
CA LEU A 670 3.21 2.58 -11.77
C LEU A 670 3.92 2.82 -10.44
N GLU A 671 4.84 3.78 -10.35
CA GLU A 671 5.40 4.28 -9.08
C GLU A 671 4.31 4.85 -8.17
N ARG A 672 3.43 5.70 -8.70
CA ARG A 672 2.30 6.25 -7.91
C ARG A 672 1.33 5.17 -7.46
N PHE A 673 1.08 4.17 -8.32
CA PHE A 673 0.30 3.00 -7.95
C PHE A 673 0.98 2.27 -6.79
N TRP A 674 2.27 2.01 -6.90
CA TRP A 674 3.05 1.38 -5.84
C TRP A 674 2.96 2.19 -4.54
N GLU A 675 3.24 3.49 -4.57
CA GLU A 675 3.14 4.36 -3.38
C GLU A 675 1.74 4.31 -2.74
N ALA A 676 0.67 4.28 -3.55
CA ALA A 676 -0.70 4.22 -3.06
C ALA A 676 -1.09 2.84 -2.49
N TYR A 677 -0.54 1.76 -3.04
CA TYR A 677 -1.02 0.40 -2.80
C TYR A 677 0.03 -0.59 -2.29
N GLN A 678 1.26 -0.15 -2.00
CA GLN A 678 2.37 -1.00 -1.53
C GLN A 678 2.05 -1.77 -0.25
N ASN A 679 1.14 -1.25 0.56
CA ASN A 679 0.74 -1.87 1.83
C ASN A 679 -0.21 -3.07 1.65
N TYR A 680 -0.85 -3.16 0.48
CA TYR A 680 -1.69 -4.29 0.10
C TYR A 680 -0.82 -5.46 -0.39
N ASP A 681 -1.33 -6.68 -0.27
CA ASP A 681 -0.62 -7.85 -0.80
C ASP A 681 -0.64 -7.86 -2.34
N ARG A 682 0.26 -8.67 -2.92
CA ARG A 682 0.45 -8.79 -4.36
C ARG A 682 -0.84 -9.19 -5.10
N ALA A 683 -1.73 -9.98 -4.49
CA ALA A 683 -2.98 -10.39 -5.14
C ALA A 683 -3.99 -9.22 -5.22
N VAL A 684 -4.13 -8.41 -4.16
CA VAL A 684 -4.90 -7.15 -4.22
C VAL A 684 -4.31 -6.23 -5.27
N GLN A 685 -3.00 -6.04 -5.26
CA GLN A 685 -2.32 -5.17 -6.21
C GLN A 685 -2.55 -5.62 -7.65
N ALA A 686 -2.57 -6.92 -7.92
CA ALA A 686 -2.91 -7.49 -9.21
C ALA A 686 -4.36 -7.14 -9.64
N ILE A 687 -5.34 -7.34 -8.76
CA ILE A 687 -6.75 -6.97 -9.03
C ILE A 687 -6.89 -5.47 -9.29
N LEU A 688 -6.20 -4.65 -8.49
CA LEU A 688 -6.18 -3.21 -8.66
C LEU A 688 -5.52 -2.81 -9.99
N LEU A 689 -4.43 -3.47 -10.39
CA LEU A 689 -3.76 -3.25 -11.67
C LEU A 689 -4.63 -3.64 -12.87
N ASP A 690 -5.44 -4.70 -12.77
CA ASP A 690 -6.41 -5.05 -13.82
C ASP A 690 -7.38 -3.91 -14.08
N SER A 691 -7.79 -3.23 -13.02
CA SER A 691 -8.64 -2.04 -13.09
C SER A 691 -7.89 -0.73 -13.35
N TYR A 692 -6.55 -0.75 -13.37
CA TYR A 692 -5.74 0.46 -13.50
C TYR A 692 -5.61 0.90 -14.96
N LEU A 693 -5.65 2.21 -15.21
CA LEU A 693 -5.70 2.68 -16.59
C LEU A 693 -4.38 2.51 -17.35
N PRO A 694 -4.45 2.12 -18.63
CA PRO A 694 -3.35 2.28 -19.56
C PRO A 694 -3.04 3.77 -19.81
N SER A 695 -1.82 4.10 -20.25
CA SER A 695 -1.42 5.46 -20.60
C SER A 695 -2.12 6.01 -21.84
N LEU A 696 -2.53 5.14 -22.77
CA LEU A 696 -3.11 5.50 -24.07
C LEU A 696 -4.62 5.82 -24.04
N ALA A 697 -5.36 5.36 -23.03
CA ALA A 697 -6.79 5.63 -22.90
C ALA A 697 -7.14 7.12 -22.73
N LEU A 698 -6.13 7.98 -22.56
CA LEU A 698 -6.25 9.42 -22.32
C LEU A 698 -6.21 10.26 -23.61
N ARG A 699 -6.07 9.66 -24.80
CA ARG A 699 -6.06 10.40 -26.08
C ARG A 699 -6.83 9.66 -27.16
N VAL A 700 -8.15 9.81 -27.16
CA VAL A 700 -8.93 9.60 -28.39
C VAL A 700 -8.67 10.82 -29.27
N PRO A 701 -8.07 10.66 -30.47
CA PRO A 701 -8.07 11.74 -31.44
C PRO A 701 -9.52 12.05 -31.77
N THR A 702 -9.95 13.29 -31.55
CA THR A 702 -11.15 13.78 -32.22
C THR A 702 -10.92 13.65 -33.72
N GLU A 703 -11.85 13.05 -34.46
CA GLU A 703 -11.83 13.03 -35.93
C GLU A 703 -11.63 14.47 -36.43
N GLY A 704 -10.43 14.78 -36.92
CA GLY A 704 -10.02 16.15 -37.27
C GLY A 704 -8.54 16.50 -37.05
N ASP A 705 -7.80 15.75 -36.23
CA ASP A 705 -6.36 16.02 -35.99
C ASP A 705 -5.45 15.41 -37.08
N GLU A 706 -5.67 15.77 -38.35
CA GLU A 706 -4.62 15.73 -39.39
C GLU A 706 -3.88 17.07 -39.37
N TYR A 707 -2.87 17.19 -38.50
CA TYR A 707 -1.93 18.31 -38.58
C TYR A 707 -0.92 18.06 -39.72
N GLU A 708 -1.23 18.59 -40.91
CA GLU A 708 -0.20 19.05 -41.84
C GLU A 708 0.59 20.18 -41.16
N CYS A 709 1.82 19.89 -40.77
CA CYS A 709 2.73 20.85 -40.16
C CYS A 709 3.76 21.28 -41.20
N GLU A 710 3.31 21.99 -42.24
CA GLU A 710 4.22 22.81 -43.05
C GLU A 710 4.43 24.16 -42.33
N ARG A 711 5.65 24.38 -41.83
CA ARG A 711 6.16 25.74 -41.61
C ARG A 711 7.46 25.87 -42.37
N THR A 712 7.38 26.57 -43.49
CA THR A 712 8.50 27.15 -44.23
C THR A 712 9.31 28.09 -43.33
N SER A 713 10.61 27.87 -43.33
CA SER A 713 11.62 28.72 -42.72
C SER A 713 11.84 29.98 -43.57
N THR A 714 11.62 31.17 -43.00
CA THR A 714 12.19 32.42 -43.51
C THR A 714 13.01 33.09 -42.41
N SER A 715 14.31 33.20 -42.67
CA SER A 715 15.29 34.03 -41.97
C SER A 715 15.06 35.51 -42.29
N HIS A 716 15.15 36.41 -41.29
CA HIS A 716 15.91 37.66 -41.37
C HIS A 716 15.93 38.42 -40.03
N ALA A 717 16.79 39.44 -39.99
CA ALA A 717 17.48 40.01 -38.84
C ALA A 717 16.77 41.18 -38.13
N LYS A 718 17.29 41.50 -36.92
CA LYS A 718 17.26 42.74 -36.12
C LYS A 718 16.41 43.93 -36.61
N GLY A 719 15.59 44.48 -35.70
CA GLY A 719 15.08 45.86 -35.75
C GLY A 719 14.00 46.11 -34.69
N SER A 720 14.03 47.30 -34.09
CA SER A 720 13.30 47.82 -32.93
C SER A 720 11.77 48.04 -33.10
N GLU A 721 11.05 48.05 -31.96
CA GLU A 721 9.64 48.45 -31.70
C GLU A 721 9.30 49.92 -32.12
N PRO A 722 8.06 50.49 -31.96
CA PRO A 722 6.78 49.95 -31.43
C PRO A 722 5.45 50.30 -32.18
N PHE A 723 4.37 49.61 -31.78
CA PHE A 723 2.93 49.98 -31.66
C PHE A 723 2.02 50.50 -32.82
N CYS A 724 0.82 49.89 -32.83
CA CYS A 724 -0.53 50.35 -33.21
C CYS A 724 -1.21 49.92 -34.54
N SER A 725 -2.34 49.21 -34.32
CA SER A 725 -3.70 49.31 -34.90
C SER A 725 -4.02 48.92 -36.35
N GLU A 726 -4.94 47.95 -36.42
CA GLU A 726 -6.19 47.90 -37.20
C GLU A 726 -6.25 47.54 -38.70
N GLN A 727 -7.22 46.64 -38.95
CA GLN A 727 -8.11 46.47 -40.12
C GLN A 727 -7.77 45.49 -41.28
N ILE A 728 -8.74 44.58 -41.46
CA ILE A 728 -9.11 43.61 -42.51
C ILE A 728 -9.57 44.42 -43.77
N PRO A 729 -9.49 44.00 -45.07
CA PRO A 729 -10.12 42.77 -45.65
C PRO A 729 -9.60 42.16 -46.98
N GLY A 730 -10.20 41.01 -47.37
CA GLY A 730 -10.36 40.52 -48.77
C GLY A 730 -9.52 39.27 -49.12
N ILE A 731 -10.05 38.05 -49.30
CA ILE A 731 -10.93 37.45 -50.35
C ILE A 731 -10.17 36.96 -51.62
N LEU A 732 -10.58 35.76 -52.09
CA LEU A 732 -10.32 34.97 -53.32
C LEU A 732 -9.17 33.93 -53.25
N LEU A 733 -9.44 32.61 -53.26
CA LEU A 733 -9.92 31.68 -54.33
C LEU A 733 -8.84 31.29 -55.35
N GLU A 734 -8.51 29.98 -55.38
CA GLU A 734 -8.53 29.05 -56.54
C GLU A 734 -7.67 27.80 -56.24
N GLN A 735 -8.25 26.59 -56.33
CA GLN A 735 -8.12 25.60 -57.42
C GLN A 735 -6.66 25.17 -57.70
N GLY A 736 -6.26 23.91 -57.77
CA GLY A 736 -6.93 22.61 -57.83
C GLY A 736 -5.95 21.60 -58.45
N LEU A 737 -6.32 20.31 -58.44
CA LEU A 737 -5.90 19.26 -59.41
C LEU A 737 -4.38 18.90 -59.40
N SER A 738 -3.93 17.67 -59.61
CA SER A 738 -4.50 16.42 -60.12
C SER A 738 -3.46 15.30 -59.96
N ASP A 739 -3.93 14.05 -59.96
CA ASP A 739 -3.34 12.91 -60.71
C ASP A 739 -1.91 12.43 -60.38
N ALA A 740 -1.51 11.16 -60.46
CA ALA A 740 -2.13 9.91 -60.91
C ALA A 740 -1.04 8.82 -60.81
N LEU A 741 -1.48 7.54 -60.75
CA LEU A 741 -0.87 6.34 -61.38
C LEU A 741 0.55 5.91 -60.90
N ALA A 742 1.01 4.65 -60.93
CA ALA A 742 0.49 3.34 -61.29
C ALA A 742 1.43 2.25 -60.70
N ILE A 743 0.85 1.06 -60.60
CA ILE A 743 1.40 -0.32 -60.49
C ILE A 743 2.45 -0.55 -61.63
N PRO A 744 3.53 -1.38 -61.50
CA PRO A 744 3.42 -2.85 -61.51
C PRO A 744 4.50 -3.74 -60.83
N ASP A 745 4.02 -4.78 -60.15
CA ASP A 745 4.02 -6.21 -60.56
C ASP A 745 5.34 -7.05 -60.63
N ILE A 746 5.16 -8.36 -60.36
CA ILE A 746 5.90 -9.55 -60.89
C ILE A 746 6.96 -10.32 -60.02
N CYS A 747 6.60 -11.60 -59.75
CA CYS A 747 7.35 -12.88 -59.81
C CYS A 747 8.04 -13.58 -58.60
N SER A 748 7.50 -14.78 -58.30
CA SER A 748 8.14 -16.12 -58.44
C SER A 748 8.58 -16.93 -57.21
N ALA A 749 8.15 -18.20 -57.23
CA ALA A 749 8.44 -19.36 -56.35
C ALA A 749 9.85 -19.98 -56.63
N PRO A 750 10.32 -21.11 -56.03
CA PRO A 750 9.63 -22.42 -55.92
C PRO A 750 9.88 -23.33 -54.68
N GLU A 751 9.02 -24.37 -54.59
CA GLU A 751 9.08 -25.77 -54.10
C GLU A 751 10.35 -26.31 -53.33
N SER A 752 10.33 -27.34 -52.46
CA SER A 752 9.63 -28.65 -52.48
C SER A 752 9.96 -29.52 -51.22
N ARG A 753 9.07 -30.51 -50.94
CA ARG A 753 9.29 -31.91 -50.42
C ARG A 753 9.82 -32.14 -48.98
N SER A 754 9.46 -33.19 -48.22
CA SER A 754 8.58 -34.38 -48.39
C SER A 754 8.46 -35.17 -47.07
N SER A 755 7.30 -35.83 -46.87
CA SER A 755 7.02 -37.18 -46.27
C SER A 755 7.58 -37.54 -44.86
N THR A 756 6.86 -38.19 -43.95
CA THR A 756 6.23 -39.53 -44.10
C THR A 756 5.11 -39.80 -43.08
N GLU A 757 4.26 -40.74 -43.48
CA GLU A 757 2.97 -41.19 -42.93
C GLU A 757 3.04 -42.10 -41.69
N GLY A 758 1.88 -42.32 -41.06
CA GLY A 758 1.63 -43.41 -40.10
C GLY A 758 0.16 -43.46 -39.62
N LEU A 759 -0.72 -44.05 -40.45
CA LEU A 759 -2.13 -44.37 -40.18
C LEU A 759 -2.29 -45.57 -39.23
N ILE A 760 -3.27 -45.52 -38.28
CA ILE A 760 -4.22 -46.62 -37.99
C ILE A 760 -5.60 -46.03 -37.61
N GLN A 761 -6.64 -46.59 -38.21
CA GLN A 761 -8.06 -46.24 -38.10
C GLN A 761 -8.80 -47.00 -36.96
N ASN A 762 -9.77 -46.35 -36.30
CA ASN A 762 -11.20 -46.73 -36.23
C ASN A 762 -11.94 -46.30 -34.92
N SER A 763 -13.14 -45.74 -35.14
CA SER A 763 -14.18 -45.13 -34.26
C SER A 763 -14.93 -46.12 -33.33
N PRO A 764 -15.99 -45.74 -32.54
CA PRO A 764 -16.33 -44.47 -31.84
C PRO A 764 -16.82 -44.64 -30.37
N ALA A 765 -16.96 -43.50 -29.66
CA ALA A 765 -18.01 -43.17 -28.67
C ALA A 765 -17.65 -43.01 -27.16
N ILE A 766 -18.27 -41.95 -26.60
CA ILE A 766 -18.57 -41.63 -25.17
C ILE A 766 -17.40 -41.03 -24.35
N ARG A 767 -17.23 -39.70 -24.34
CA ARG A 767 -17.80 -38.69 -23.39
C ARG A 767 -17.49 -38.92 -21.90
N HIS A 768 -16.84 -37.90 -21.32
CA HIS A 768 -16.60 -37.61 -19.89
C HIS A 768 -15.62 -38.50 -19.13
N MET A 769 -14.37 -38.03 -18.99
CA MET A 769 -13.58 -37.94 -17.74
C MET A 769 -12.08 -37.85 -18.07
N GLU A 770 -11.51 -36.63 -18.10
CA GLU A 770 -10.05 -36.46 -17.90
C GLU A 770 -9.70 -34.99 -17.61
N VAL A 771 -9.75 -34.59 -16.33
CA VAL A 771 -9.11 -33.35 -15.81
C VAL A 771 -8.31 -33.60 -14.51
N GLN A 772 -8.11 -34.86 -14.09
CA GLN A 772 -7.48 -35.17 -12.79
C GLN A 772 -6.03 -35.70 -12.82
N LYS A 773 -5.24 -35.42 -13.86
CA LYS A 773 -3.84 -35.90 -13.94
C LYS A 773 -2.74 -34.85 -14.11
N THR A 774 -3.01 -33.56 -13.92
CA THR A 774 -1.97 -32.51 -14.06
C THR A 774 -1.58 -31.83 -12.73
N LEU A 775 -1.99 -32.37 -11.57
CA LEU A 775 -1.77 -31.73 -10.26
C LEU A 775 -0.81 -32.47 -9.31
N SER A 776 0.00 -33.42 -9.80
CA SER A 776 1.03 -34.09 -8.96
C SER A 776 2.48 -33.83 -9.39
N PHE A 777 2.76 -32.84 -10.24
CA PHE A 777 4.13 -32.53 -10.70
C PHE A 777 4.59 -31.10 -10.40
N LEU A 778 3.87 -30.34 -9.57
CA LEU A 778 4.20 -28.95 -9.24
C LEU A 778 4.40 -28.68 -7.74
N LEU A 779 4.73 -29.72 -6.95
CA LEU A 779 5.17 -29.56 -5.57
C LEU A 779 6.39 -30.47 -5.27
N SER A 780 7.49 -30.15 -5.95
CA SER A 780 8.85 -30.53 -5.56
C SER A 780 9.78 -29.34 -5.80
#